data_AF-A0A0H2SGU6-F1
#
_entry.id   AF-A0A0H2SGU6-F1
#
_cell.length_a   1.000
_cell.length_b   1.000
_cell.length_c   1.000
_cell.angle_alpha   90.00
_cell.angle_beta   90.00
_cell.angle_gamma   90.00
#
_symmetry.space_group_name_H-M   'P 1'
#
loop_
_entity.id
_entity.type
_entity.pdbx_description
1 polymer ?
#
loop_
_entity_poly.entity_id
_entity_poly.type
_entity_poly.pdbx_seq_one_letter_code
_entity_poly.pdbx_strand_id
1 'polypeptide(L)'
;MKRFLFFFFMFFIMISVFSAVSIEKISNNTILPNFSKAKVGDYLIKNEKISFIVGSEKRKDIYRGKIIEAYTNDLKRNLIDNYKIFIQNKMLSFESFNIKKRREYIEFTINNREFNGLKISTIYSLKKDKNYIEITNKIINNSKNKAKILIKDIVSFNELFPIIIKTKEKERKLLMIQENLISYSFLSDEKLISLRTLFSKNFGGIIYKPFYLEREKEINVSRKMYITKDIEEVRSILYSNYNTIYGKIIGKINSKEFIPILAYDKNNNPVSLKYTDKNGDFSFSNLDFEGYLSFEKEGFLNQKLMLKTKKARIIKIIPEFISYNFVWPPYLTNHTQNSVILNWKTNIPSTAKIELYNENRKLIKTIVTIFPANINHVEIKDLDAGKKYFYSINIKNYYIYSDLNYSGSFKTKSIKDENLKFAIYGDTRTYHEWHTYVAKKIAQDNPEFVINTGDLVEKGDYLPDWNSFFKEIKELSKKSIYYPLLGNHERNNSYYYQAFYLPNGSGDYNKRWYYFDYKRLRLIFLDSNAIGTKQLEEKQFNWLIKTLEDAKNKTVLVFYHHPFWNNCKGYNYGMEIHLEELWRPLFEKYGVKAIFNGHVHSYERHKKNNIIYVITGGGGAPLEIYTNKTKVPTTVNLNYGSLHYILAEIKNNEIFFTVKGVAKIKNKNNDRDLEKIDFIIDTFKIPIK
;
A
#
# COMPACT_ATOMS: atom_id res chain seq x y z
N MET A 1 40.44 58.94 -10.70
CA MET A 1 39.84 58.24 -9.54
C MET A 1 38.31 58.42 -9.47
N LYS A 2 37.58 58.26 -10.59
CA LYS A 2 36.10 58.38 -10.69
C LYS A 2 35.49 57.40 -11.72
N ARG A 3 36.11 56.23 -11.91
CA ARG A 3 35.59 55.16 -12.80
C ARG A 3 35.60 53.77 -12.17
N PHE A 4 35.86 53.67 -10.86
CA PHE A 4 35.86 52.41 -10.13
C PHE A 4 34.63 52.24 -9.20
N LEU A 5 33.74 53.24 -9.13
CA LEU A 5 32.58 53.25 -8.23
C LEU A 5 31.22 53.06 -8.93
N PHE A 6 31.19 52.83 -10.24
CA PHE A 6 29.94 52.67 -10.99
C PHE A 6 29.58 51.21 -11.31
N PHE A 7 30.51 50.27 -11.11
CA PHE A 7 30.26 48.83 -11.32
C PHE A 7 29.80 48.08 -10.06
N PHE A 8 29.76 48.75 -8.90
CA PHE A 8 29.37 48.12 -7.63
C PHE A 8 27.92 48.43 -7.20
N PHE A 9 27.16 49.20 -7.99
CA PHE A 9 25.81 49.64 -7.62
C PHE A 9 24.67 49.06 -8.49
N MET A 10 24.96 48.16 -9.42
CA MET A 10 23.95 47.38 -10.18
C MET A 10 23.89 45.90 -9.77
N PHE A 11 24.40 45.56 -8.59
CA PHE A 11 24.28 44.22 -8.00
C PHE A 11 23.47 44.22 -6.69
N PHE A 12 22.48 45.11 -6.58
CA PHE A 12 21.48 45.06 -5.52
C PHE A 12 20.09 44.78 -6.10
N ILE A 13 19.58 43.61 -5.71
CA ILE A 13 18.17 43.21 -5.63
C ILE A 13 17.55 42.72 -6.96
N MET A 14 18.09 41.62 -7.50
CA MET A 14 17.23 40.46 -7.76
C MET A 14 17.20 39.56 -6.51
N ILE A 15 16.70 40.11 -5.39
CA ILE A 15 16.00 39.24 -4.45
C ILE A 15 14.69 38.94 -5.16
N SER A 16 14.71 37.90 -6.00
CA SER A 16 13.48 37.18 -6.30
C SER A 16 12.88 36.83 -4.96
N VAL A 17 11.86 37.58 -4.53
CA VAL A 17 11.07 37.26 -3.35
C VAL A 17 10.36 35.96 -3.70
N PHE A 18 11.05 34.84 -3.51
CA PHE A 18 10.42 33.52 -3.50
C PHE A 18 9.40 33.59 -2.37
N SER A 19 8.13 33.71 -2.74
CA SER A 19 7.01 33.62 -1.81
C SER A 19 7.23 32.36 -0.97
N ALA A 20 7.39 32.51 0.35
CA ALA A 20 7.64 31.39 1.29
C ALA A 20 6.49 30.35 1.31
N VAL A 21 5.36 30.71 0.70
CA VAL A 21 4.27 29.81 0.31
C VAL A 21 4.10 29.82 -1.21
N SER A 22 3.89 28.66 -1.81
CA SER A 22 3.62 28.52 -3.24
C SER A 22 2.44 27.58 -3.48
N ILE A 23 1.76 27.83 -4.59
CA ILE A 23 0.74 26.97 -5.14
C ILE A 23 1.06 26.78 -6.61
N GLU A 24 1.07 25.54 -7.07
CA GLU A 24 1.30 25.18 -8.45
C GLU A 24 0.29 24.13 -8.89
N LYS A 25 -0.05 24.16 -10.19
CA LYS A 25 -0.84 23.10 -10.81
C LYS A 25 0.12 21.98 -11.21
N ILE A 26 -0.13 20.77 -10.74
CA ILE A 26 0.74 19.61 -10.94
C ILE A 26 0.87 19.31 -12.43
N SER A 27 2.11 19.14 -12.87
CA SER A 27 2.50 18.78 -14.23
C SER A 27 3.30 17.48 -14.25
N ASN A 28 3.63 16.96 -15.43
CA ASN A 28 4.48 15.76 -15.56
C ASN A 28 5.88 15.94 -14.94
N ASN A 29 6.35 17.18 -14.79
CA ASN A 29 7.68 17.48 -14.24
C ASN A 29 7.65 17.76 -12.73
N THR A 30 6.47 17.74 -12.11
CA THR A 30 6.35 18.00 -10.66
C THR A 30 6.91 16.83 -9.87
N ILE A 31 7.89 17.10 -9.00
CA ILE A 31 8.45 16.09 -8.10
C ILE A 31 7.49 15.87 -6.93
N LEU A 32 6.97 14.65 -6.82
CA LEU A 32 6.00 14.25 -5.82
C LEU A 32 6.57 13.13 -4.93
N PRO A 33 5.91 12.82 -3.79
CA PRO A 33 6.16 11.59 -3.05
C PRO A 33 6.18 10.38 -3.96
N ASN A 34 6.99 9.38 -3.59
CA ASN A 34 6.91 8.08 -4.23
C ASN A 34 5.46 7.58 -4.14
N PHE A 35 4.94 7.08 -5.26
CA PHE A 35 3.59 6.53 -5.36
C PHE A 35 2.45 7.54 -5.11
N SER A 36 2.71 8.82 -5.34
CA SER A 36 1.67 9.86 -5.24
C SER A 36 0.44 9.53 -6.09
N LYS A 37 -0.74 9.70 -5.49
CA LYS A 37 -2.08 9.63 -6.09
C LYS A 37 -2.47 10.93 -6.77
N ALA A 38 -1.62 11.95 -6.72
CA ALA A 38 -1.85 13.19 -7.42
C ALA A 38 -1.86 12.96 -8.94
N LYS A 39 -2.67 13.75 -9.63
CA LYS A 39 -2.82 13.71 -11.08
C LYS A 39 -2.41 15.05 -11.64
N VAL A 40 -1.98 15.05 -12.90
CA VAL A 40 -1.77 16.28 -13.66
C VAL A 40 -3.04 17.13 -13.58
N GLY A 41 -2.88 18.40 -13.22
CA GLY A 41 -3.99 19.32 -13.01
C GLY A 41 -4.40 19.54 -11.55
N ASP A 42 -4.00 18.69 -10.61
CA ASP A 42 -4.25 18.95 -9.18
C ASP A 42 -3.41 20.11 -8.64
N TYR A 43 -3.74 20.61 -7.45
CA TYR A 43 -3.04 21.75 -6.86
C TYR A 43 -2.10 21.28 -5.77
N LEU A 44 -0.79 21.52 -5.95
CA LEU A 44 0.22 21.36 -4.92
C LEU A 44 0.39 22.70 -4.20
N ILE A 45 0.08 22.74 -2.91
CA ILE A 45 0.30 23.90 -2.05
C ILE A 45 1.44 23.54 -1.08
N LYS A 46 2.47 24.38 -1.02
CA LYS A 46 3.67 24.11 -0.22
C LYS A 46 4.23 25.36 0.43
N ASN A 47 4.83 25.18 1.60
CA ASN A 47 5.76 26.13 2.21
C ASN A 47 7.13 25.46 2.33
N GLU A 48 8.04 25.98 3.17
CA GLU A 48 9.35 25.35 3.38
C GLU A 48 9.29 24.01 4.12
N LYS A 49 8.30 23.82 5.00
CA LYS A 49 8.21 22.66 5.91
C LYS A 49 7.39 21.51 5.31
N ILE A 50 6.21 21.83 4.78
CA ILE A 50 5.21 20.85 4.36
C ILE A 50 4.61 21.19 3.00
N SER A 51 4.08 20.16 2.36
CA SER A 51 3.32 20.22 1.12
C SER A 51 2.01 19.47 1.30
N PHE A 52 0.95 19.93 0.64
CA PHE A 52 -0.27 19.15 0.49
C PHE A 52 -0.90 19.35 -0.86
N ILE A 53 -1.65 18.34 -1.29
CA ILE A 53 -2.24 18.26 -2.61
C ILE A 53 -3.74 18.29 -2.47
N VAL A 54 -4.38 19.17 -3.23
CA VAL A 54 -5.84 19.27 -3.31
C VAL A 54 -6.30 18.84 -4.69
N GLY A 55 -7.27 17.92 -4.74
CA GLY A 55 -7.82 17.44 -6.00
C GLY A 55 -8.52 18.54 -6.79
N SER A 56 -8.19 18.61 -8.08
CA SER A 56 -8.72 19.61 -9.00
C SER A 56 -10.19 19.44 -9.31
N GLU A 57 -10.78 20.51 -9.85
CA GLU A 57 -12.12 20.55 -10.40
C GLU A 57 -12.36 19.51 -11.51
N LYS A 58 -11.31 19.05 -12.20
CA LYS A 58 -11.42 18.06 -13.29
C LYS A 58 -11.53 16.63 -12.80
N ARG A 59 -11.25 16.36 -11.51
CA ARG A 59 -11.37 15.02 -10.95
C ARG A 59 -12.83 14.55 -10.97
N LYS A 60 -13.03 13.29 -11.37
CA LYS A 60 -14.32 12.58 -11.34
C LYS A 60 -14.42 11.58 -10.18
N ASP A 61 -13.40 11.52 -9.34
CA ASP A 61 -13.29 10.59 -8.21
C ASP A 61 -13.53 11.30 -6.86
N ILE A 62 -13.46 10.53 -5.77
CA ILE A 62 -13.76 11.00 -4.41
C ILE A 62 -12.79 12.08 -3.89
N TYR A 63 -11.66 12.29 -4.57
CA TYR A 63 -10.60 13.24 -4.17
C TYR A 63 -10.82 14.66 -4.71
N ARG A 64 -11.83 14.86 -5.58
CA ARG A 64 -12.20 16.16 -6.12
C ARG A 64 -12.46 17.17 -4.98
N GLY A 65 -11.68 18.24 -4.94
CA GLY A 65 -11.80 19.27 -3.91
C GLY A 65 -11.50 18.78 -2.50
N LYS A 66 -10.58 17.83 -2.34
CA LYS A 66 -10.16 17.34 -1.02
C LYS A 66 -8.64 17.23 -0.95
N ILE A 67 -8.12 17.24 0.27
CA ILE A 67 -6.73 16.88 0.53
C ILE A 67 -6.55 15.40 0.13
N ILE A 68 -5.70 15.18 -0.87
CA ILE A 68 -5.31 13.86 -1.36
C ILE A 68 -4.14 13.34 -0.54
N GLU A 69 -3.15 14.20 -0.34
CA GLU A 69 -1.87 13.89 0.27
C GLU A 69 -1.40 15.10 1.04
N ALA A 70 -0.68 14.86 2.11
CA ALA A 70 0.03 15.92 2.80
C ALA A 70 1.30 15.33 3.39
N TYR A 71 2.44 15.97 3.25
CA TYR A 71 3.73 15.39 3.60
C TYR A 71 4.73 16.46 4.01
N THR A 72 5.74 16.07 4.78
CA THR A 72 6.88 16.95 5.04
C THR A 72 7.79 16.99 3.80
N ASN A 73 8.32 18.16 3.48
CA ASN A 73 9.06 18.37 2.23
C ASN A 73 10.40 17.63 2.17
N ASP A 74 10.96 17.32 3.33
CA ASP A 74 12.21 16.58 3.45
C ASP A 74 12.01 15.08 3.24
N LEU A 75 11.00 14.48 3.86
CA LEU A 75 10.73 13.04 3.74
C LEU A 75 10.01 12.70 2.43
N LYS A 76 9.17 13.61 1.94
CA LYS A 76 8.25 13.37 0.82
C LYS A 76 7.52 12.03 0.93
N ARG A 77 7.09 11.70 2.16
CA ARG A 77 6.33 10.50 2.50
C ARG A 77 4.94 10.93 2.97
N ASN A 78 3.90 10.18 2.64
CA ASN A 78 2.54 10.51 3.00
C ASN A 78 1.84 9.29 3.61
N LEU A 79 1.37 9.40 4.86
CA LEU A 79 0.56 8.34 5.48
C LEU A 79 -0.93 8.46 5.12
N ILE A 80 -1.40 9.65 4.73
CA ILE A 80 -2.82 9.89 4.51
C ILE A 80 -3.22 9.39 3.13
N ASP A 81 -4.10 8.38 3.08
CA ASP A 81 -4.79 8.00 1.85
C ASP A 81 -5.86 9.04 1.50
N ASN A 82 -6.69 9.36 2.48
CA ASN A 82 -7.86 10.18 2.25
C ASN A 82 -8.30 10.90 3.52
N TYR A 83 -8.57 12.19 3.41
CA TYR A 83 -9.17 12.97 4.48
C TYR A 83 -10.60 13.38 4.11
N LYS A 84 -11.55 12.90 4.92
CA LYS A 84 -12.99 13.09 4.70
C LYS A 84 -13.60 13.90 5.85
N ILE A 85 -14.39 14.88 5.48
CA ILE A 85 -15.15 15.72 6.40
C ILE A 85 -16.63 15.38 6.21
N PHE A 86 -17.30 15.05 7.30
CA PHE A 86 -18.74 14.84 7.33
C PHE A 86 -19.40 15.90 8.18
N ILE A 87 -20.49 16.46 7.68
CA ILE A 87 -21.38 17.36 8.43
C ILE A 87 -22.79 16.78 8.36
N GLN A 88 -23.45 16.61 9.51
CA GLN A 88 -24.73 15.90 9.65
C GLN A 88 -24.73 14.51 8.97
N ASN A 89 -23.64 13.76 9.12
CA ASN A 89 -23.41 12.45 8.49
C ASN A 89 -23.37 12.45 6.94
N LYS A 90 -23.42 13.62 6.29
CA LYS A 90 -23.19 13.74 4.85
C LYS A 90 -21.75 14.16 4.58
N MET A 91 -21.09 13.48 3.65
CA MET A 91 -19.76 13.87 3.20
C MET A 91 -19.86 15.15 2.37
N LEU A 92 -18.98 16.12 2.64
CA LEU A 92 -18.98 17.37 1.90
C LEU A 92 -18.65 17.13 0.41
N SER A 93 -19.50 17.67 -0.46
CA SER A 93 -19.41 17.53 -1.91
C SER A 93 -18.89 18.82 -2.54
N PHE A 94 -17.96 18.71 -3.48
CA PHE A 94 -17.38 19.85 -4.19
C PHE A 94 -18.40 20.51 -5.13
N GLU A 95 -18.43 21.84 -5.14
CA GLU A 95 -19.16 22.65 -6.12
C GLU A 95 -18.21 23.54 -6.94
N SER A 96 -17.46 24.41 -6.26
CA SER A 96 -16.46 25.29 -6.86
C SER A 96 -15.32 25.53 -5.87
N PHE A 97 -14.25 26.19 -6.33
CA PHE A 97 -13.20 26.67 -5.42
C PHE A 97 -12.77 28.10 -5.77
N ASN A 98 -12.14 28.74 -4.80
CA ASN A 98 -11.42 30.00 -4.96
C ASN A 98 -10.05 29.88 -4.27
N ILE A 99 -9.02 30.46 -4.87
CA ILE A 99 -7.66 30.48 -4.32
C ILE A 99 -7.28 31.91 -4.00
N LYS A 100 -6.84 32.15 -2.76
CA LYS A 100 -6.28 33.42 -2.34
C LYS A 100 -4.83 33.21 -1.92
N LYS A 101 -3.89 33.73 -2.71
CA LYS A 101 -2.46 33.75 -2.37
C LYS A 101 -2.08 35.12 -1.82
N ARG A 102 -1.47 35.13 -0.64
CA ARG A 102 -0.77 36.28 -0.05
C ARG A 102 0.69 35.92 0.17
N ARG A 103 1.53 36.90 0.53
CA ARG A 103 2.96 36.67 0.82
C ARG A 103 3.17 35.67 1.96
N GLU A 104 2.28 35.69 2.95
CA GLU A 104 2.43 34.98 4.22
C GLU A 104 1.62 33.67 4.27
N TYR A 105 0.63 33.50 3.39
CA TYR A 105 -0.27 32.36 3.41
C TYR A 105 -1.00 32.12 2.09
N ILE A 106 -1.48 30.90 1.91
CA ILE A 106 -2.38 30.49 0.82
C ILE A 106 -3.66 29.95 1.43
N GLU A 107 -4.80 30.43 0.96
CA GLU A 107 -6.13 29.89 1.26
C GLU A 107 -6.72 29.25 0.00
N PHE A 108 -7.11 27.99 0.12
CA PHE A 108 -7.85 27.23 -0.89
C PHE A 108 -9.27 27.00 -0.35
N THR A 109 -10.21 27.83 -0.80
CA THR A 109 -11.60 27.80 -0.36
C THR A 109 -12.43 26.95 -1.30
N ILE A 110 -13.12 25.96 -0.75
CA ILE A 110 -13.97 25.03 -1.46
C ILE A 110 -15.40 25.32 -1.08
N ASN A 111 -16.21 25.73 -2.04
CA ASN A 111 -17.64 25.85 -1.84
C ASN A 111 -18.24 24.45 -1.97
N ASN A 112 -18.96 24.04 -0.94
CA ASN A 112 -19.61 22.74 -0.91
C ASN A 112 -21.09 22.90 -1.27
N ARG A 113 -21.62 21.89 -1.97
CA ARG A 113 -23.05 21.86 -2.31
C ARG A 113 -23.88 21.97 -1.03
N GLU A 114 -24.86 22.86 -1.07
CA GLU A 114 -25.81 23.02 0.01
C GLU A 114 -26.57 21.71 0.26
N PHE A 115 -26.81 21.40 1.53
CA PHE A 115 -27.69 20.30 1.91
C PHE A 115 -28.43 20.64 3.20
N ASN A 116 -29.71 20.28 3.27
CA ASN A 116 -30.57 20.53 4.43
C ASN A 116 -30.56 22.01 4.89
N GLY A 117 -30.45 22.95 3.96
CA GLY A 117 -30.38 24.39 4.26
C GLY A 117 -29.04 24.84 4.88
N LEU A 118 -27.99 24.01 4.84
CA LEU A 118 -26.65 24.39 5.30
C LEU A 118 -25.75 24.72 4.13
N LYS A 119 -25.35 25.99 4.02
CA LYS A 119 -24.31 26.43 3.09
C LYS A 119 -22.96 26.30 3.77
N ILE A 120 -22.06 25.51 3.17
CA ILE A 120 -20.77 25.15 3.78
C ILE A 120 -19.64 25.50 2.82
N SER A 121 -18.61 26.15 3.33
CA SER A 121 -17.32 26.28 2.64
C SER A 121 -16.21 25.66 3.48
N THR A 122 -15.35 24.86 2.85
CA THR A 122 -14.15 24.29 3.46
C THR A 122 -12.93 25.08 3.00
N ILE A 123 -12.18 25.66 3.93
CA ILE A 123 -10.98 26.46 3.64
C ILE A 123 -9.77 25.66 4.11
N TYR A 124 -8.84 25.39 3.20
CA TYR A 124 -7.50 24.89 3.53
C TYR A 124 -6.54 26.06 3.51
N SER A 125 -5.90 26.35 4.64
CA SER A 125 -4.95 27.44 4.79
C SER A 125 -3.57 26.93 5.17
N LEU A 126 -2.54 27.40 4.47
CA LEU A 126 -1.14 27.14 4.77
C LEU A 126 -0.39 28.45 4.91
N LYS A 127 0.18 28.67 6.09
CA LYS A 127 1.00 29.83 6.43
C LYS A 127 2.49 29.49 6.26
N LYS A 128 3.32 30.48 5.93
CA LYS A 128 4.74 30.27 5.59
C LYS A 128 5.55 29.48 6.62
N ASP A 129 5.37 29.75 7.91
CA ASP A 129 6.25 29.18 8.96
C ASP A 129 5.61 28.00 9.71
N LYS A 130 4.46 27.51 9.25
CA LYS A 130 3.68 26.49 9.96
C LYS A 130 3.86 25.10 9.35
N ASN A 131 4.01 24.11 10.21
CA ASN A 131 4.05 22.68 9.86
C ASN A 131 2.66 22.02 9.94
N TYR A 132 1.60 22.81 9.77
CA TYR A 132 0.24 22.33 9.80
C TYR A 132 -0.61 23.00 8.72
N ILE A 133 -1.64 22.27 8.30
CA ILE A 133 -2.71 22.81 7.45
C ILE A 133 -3.86 23.18 8.37
N GLU A 134 -4.29 24.44 8.30
CA GLU A 134 -5.49 24.90 8.99
C GLU A 134 -6.69 24.62 8.12
N ILE A 135 -7.65 23.89 8.67
CA ILE A 135 -8.85 23.46 7.98
C ILE A 135 -10.03 24.11 8.67
N THR A 136 -10.74 24.99 7.97
CA THR A 136 -11.87 25.73 8.51
C THR A 136 -13.14 25.37 7.74
N ASN A 137 -14.18 24.94 8.44
CA ASN A 137 -15.52 24.86 7.88
C ASN A 137 -16.30 26.11 8.29
N LYS A 138 -16.62 26.96 7.30
CA LYS A 138 -17.57 28.05 7.44
C LYS A 138 -18.96 27.51 7.15
N ILE A 139 -19.86 27.58 8.14
CA ILE A 139 -21.20 26.99 8.07
C ILE A 139 -22.21 28.11 8.28
N ILE A 140 -23.14 28.26 7.34
CA ILE A 140 -24.24 29.21 7.40
C ILE A 140 -25.55 28.42 7.40
N ASN A 141 -26.42 28.69 8.38
CA ASN A 141 -27.73 28.05 8.45
C ASN A 141 -28.78 28.87 7.69
N ASN A 142 -29.02 28.49 6.43
CA ASN A 142 -30.09 29.04 5.59
C ASN A 142 -31.42 28.27 5.75
N SER A 143 -31.47 27.25 6.62
CA SER A 143 -32.71 26.52 6.87
C SER A 143 -33.70 27.37 7.67
N LYS A 144 -34.99 27.00 7.59
CA LYS A 144 -36.06 27.72 8.29
C LYS A 144 -35.96 27.61 9.82
N ASN A 145 -35.23 26.62 10.34
CA ASN A 145 -35.19 26.25 11.75
C ASN A 145 -33.75 26.26 12.30
N LYS A 146 -33.62 26.17 13.63
CA LYS A 146 -32.36 25.88 14.29
C LYS A 146 -31.81 24.53 13.82
N ALA A 147 -30.56 24.51 13.37
CA ALA A 147 -29.93 23.30 12.82
C ALA A 147 -28.97 22.66 13.82
N LYS A 148 -29.10 21.36 14.05
CA LYS A 148 -28.12 20.57 14.80
C LYS A 148 -26.93 20.24 13.91
N ILE A 149 -25.73 20.66 14.28
CA ILE A 149 -24.49 20.45 13.55
C ILE A 149 -23.68 19.34 14.23
N LEU A 150 -23.37 18.29 13.47
CA LEU A 150 -22.48 17.22 13.88
C LEU A 150 -21.34 17.13 12.87
N ILE A 151 -20.11 17.28 13.34
CA ILE A 151 -18.90 17.22 12.50
C ILE A 151 -18.14 15.92 12.79
N LYS A 152 -17.63 15.27 11.74
CA LYS A 152 -16.71 14.14 11.84
C LYS A 152 -15.55 14.32 10.87
N ASP A 153 -14.34 14.20 11.38
CA ASP A 153 -13.12 14.12 10.58
C ASP A 153 -12.70 12.65 10.52
N ILE A 154 -12.53 12.10 9.32
CA ILE A 154 -12.09 10.71 9.11
C ILE A 154 -10.88 10.72 8.18
N VAL A 155 -9.80 10.07 8.62
CA VAL A 155 -8.55 9.94 7.88
C VAL A 155 -8.31 8.46 7.62
N SER A 156 -8.15 8.08 6.36
CA SER A 156 -7.70 6.76 5.95
C SER A 156 -6.18 6.78 5.73
N PHE A 157 -5.49 5.66 5.98
CA PHE A 157 -4.03 5.58 5.87
C PHE A 157 -3.59 4.69 4.69
N ASN A 158 -2.51 5.09 4.00
CA ASN A 158 -1.92 4.38 2.87
C ASN A 158 -0.95 3.27 3.30
N GLU A 159 -0.39 3.40 4.50
CA GLU A 159 0.65 2.54 5.05
C GLU A 159 0.15 1.97 6.38
N LEU A 160 0.55 0.74 6.66
CA LEU A 160 -0.17 -0.14 7.55
C LEU A 160 0.67 -0.39 8.80
N PHE A 161 -0.03 -0.33 9.95
CA PHE A 161 0.47 -0.27 11.32
C PHE A 161 1.06 1.08 11.79
N PRO A 162 0.41 2.23 11.51
CA PRO A 162 0.79 3.42 12.24
C PRO A 162 0.56 3.20 13.73
N ILE A 163 1.50 3.65 14.55
CA ILE A 163 1.32 3.70 15.99
C ILE A 163 0.33 4.81 16.28
N ILE A 164 -0.85 4.41 16.75
CA ILE A 164 -1.90 5.32 17.16
C ILE A 164 -1.70 5.65 18.63
N ILE A 165 -1.41 6.91 18.89
CA ILE A 165 -1.20 7.42 20.24
C ILE A 165 -2.50 8.07 20.70
N LYS A 166 -3.12 7.51 21.73
CA LYS A 166 -4.34 8.05 22.33
C LYS A 166 -3.97 8.86 23.55
N THR A 167 -4.06 10.18 23.44
CA THR A 167 -3.83 11.08 24.56
C THR A 167 -5.07 11.92 24.79
N LYS A 168 -5.33 12.22 26.06
CA LYS A 168 -6.35 13.17 26.50
C LYS A 168 -5.64 14.35 27.12
N GLU A 169 -5.92 15.55 26.64
CA GLU A 169 -5.30 16.77 27.13
C GLU A 169 -6.34 17.87 27.30
N LYS A 170 -6.45 18.46 28.50
CA LYS A 170 -7.46 19.49 28.83
C LYS A 170 -8.88 19.10 28.33
N GLU A 171 -9.24 17.83 28.54
CA GLU A 171 -10.46 17.18 28.04
C GLU A 171 -10.59 16.97 26.52
N ARG A 172 -9.63 17.43 25.72
CA ARG A 172 -9.56 17.19 24.27
C ARG A 172 -8.93 15.83 23.98
N LYS A 173 -9.54 15.08 23.08
CA LYS A 173 -8.99 13.81 22.56
C LYS A 173 -8.24 14.12 21.27
N LEU A 174 -6.97 13.76 21.23
CA LEU A 174 -6.12 13.97 20.05
C LEU A 174 -6.10 12.71 19.19
N LEU A 175 -6.06 12.91 17.87
CA LEU A 175 -5.73 11.86 16.90
C LEU A 175 -4.27 12.04 16.52
N MET A 176 -3.40 11.18 17.04
CA MET A 176 -1.96 11.21 16.80
C MET A 176 -1.54 9.87 16.20
N ILE A 177 -0.88 9.96 15.04
CA ILE A 177 -0.58 8.81 14.19
C ILE A 177 0.89 8.95 13.80
N GLN A 178 1.70 7.91 14.04
CA GLN A 178 3.11 7.92 13.65
C GLN A 178 3.52 6.62 12.98
N GLU A 179 4.25 6.74 11.88
CA GLU A 179 4.90 5.63 11.22
C GLU A 179 6.22 6.12 10.62
N ASN A 180 7.32 5.38 10.81
CA ASN A 180 8.58 5.53 10.05
C ASN A 180 8.98 6.98 9.70
N LEU A 181 9.34 7.76 10.73
CA LEU A 181 9.78 9.16 10.62
C LEU A 181 8.74 10.16 10.13
N ILE A 182 7.46 9.81 10.00
CA ILE A 182 6.41 10.78 9.73
C ILE A 182 5.26 10.64 10.72
N SER A 183 4.70 11.77 11.14
CA SER A 183 3.57 11.82 12.05
C SER A 183 2.51 12.83 11.61
N TYR A 184 1.25 12.51 11.91
CA TYR A 184 0.11 13.42 11.76
C TYR A 184 -0.57 13.58 13.11
N SER A 185 -0.99 14.81 13.38
CA SER A 185 -1.81 15.12 14.56
C SER A 185 -2.94 16.08 14.21
N PHE A 186 -4.13 15.79 14.70
CA PHE A 186 -5.30 16.64 14.52
C PHE A 186 -5.68 17.30 15.83
N LEU A 187 -5.66 18.63 15.81
CA LEU A 187 -6.02 19.47 16.95
C LEU A 187 -7.17 20.40 16.57
N SER A 188 -8.31 20.28 17.26
CA SER A 188 -9.44 21.17 17.07
C SER A 188 -9.31 22.46 17.90
N ASP A 189 -9.95 23.52 17.39
CA ASP A 189 -10.18 24.76 18.14
C ASP A 189 -10.99 24.48 19.43
N GLU A 190 -10.86 25.35 20.42
CA GLU A 190 -11.52 25.27 21.73
C GLU A 190 -13.04 25.18 21.62
N LYS A 191 -13.61 25.83 20.60
CA LYS A 191 -15.05 25.81 20.29
C LYS A 191 -15.56 24.44 19.84
N LEU A 192 -14.67 23.57 19.36
CA LEU A 192 -15.01 22.26 18.81
C LEU A 192 -14.48 21.14 19.73
N ILE A 193 -15.31 20.78 20.70
CA ILE A 193 -14.97 19.76 21.69
C ILE A 193 -15.08 18.36 21.08
N SER A 194 -14.00 17.58 21.10
CA SER A 194 -14.03 16.18 20.69
C SER A 194 -14.90 15.34 21.63
N LEU A 195 -15.87 14.61 21.08
CA LEU A 195 -16.68 13.65 21.83
C LEU A 195 -15.99 12.29 21.91
N ARG A 196 -15.55 11.76 20.77
CA ARG A 196 -14.97 10.43 20.65
C ARG A 196 -13.97 10.36 19.51
N THR A 197 -12.90 9.59 19.70
CA THR A 197 -11.98 9.18 18.65
C THR A 197 -12.30 7.74 18.23
N LEU A 198 -12.31 7.48 16.93
CA LEU A 198 -12.49 6.17 16.33
C LEU A 198 -11.16 5.68 15.77
N PHE A 199 -10.90 4.39 15.93
CA PHE A 199 -9.68 3.78 15.44
C PHE A 199 -9.99 2.39 14.90
N SER A 200 -9.53 2.14 13.70
CA SER A 200 -9.42 0.81 13.12
C SER A 200 -8.02 0.64 12.54
N LYS A 201 -7.76 -0.52 11.96
CA LYS A 201 -6.50 -0.82 11.28
C LYS A 201 -6.17 0.14 10.13
N ASN A 202 -7.20 0.70 9.46
CA ASN A 202 -7.03 1.42 8.19
C ASN A 202 -7.53 2.88 8.24
N PHE A 203 -8.14 3.30 9.34
CA PHE A 203 -8.59 4.68 9.51
C PHE A 203 -8.62 5.13 10.96
N GLY A 204 -8.39 6.42 11.16
CA GLY A 204 -8.64 7.14 12.40
C GLY A 204 -9.69 8.22 12.18
N GLY A 205 -10.37 8.65 13.24
CA GLY A 205 -11.29 9.76 13.12
C GLY A 205 -11.64 10.42 14.45
N ILE A 206 -12.09 11.66 14.35
CA ILE A 206 -12.58 12.46 15.48
C ILE A 206 -14.04 12.79 15.24
N ILE A 207 -14.89 12.43 16.20
CA ILE A 207 -16.28 12.85 16.29
C ILE A 207 -16.36 13.96 17.32
N TYR A 208 -16.90 15.10 16.92
CA TYR A 208 -17.07 16.26 17.81
C TYR A 208 -18.44 16.28 18.48
N LYS A 209 -18.54 16.93 19.64
CA LYS A 209 -19.82 17.15 20.32
C LYS A 209 -20.73 17.94 19.38
N PRO A 210 -21.99 17.52 19.20
CA PRO A 210 -22.92 18.26 18.39
C PRO A 210 -23.24 19.60 19.05
N PHE A 211 -23.41 20.63 18.23
CA PHE A 211 -23.87 21.96 18.66
C PHE A 211 -25.01 22.42 17.78
N TYR A 212 -25.67 23.51 18.14
CA TYR A 212 -26.78 24.05 17.37
C TYR A 212 -26.41 25.41 16.78
N LEU A 213 -26.89 25.66 15.56
CA LEU A 213 -26.72 26.93 14.87
C LEU A 213 -28.12 27.51 14.61
N GLU A 214 -28.37 28.72 15.13
CA GLU A 214 -29.63 29.42 14.89
C GLU A 214 -29.78 29.79 13.40
N ARG A 215 -31.01 30.06 12.98
CA ARG A 215 -31.31 30.51 11.61
C ARG A 215 -30.50 31.77 11.27
N GLU A 216 -30.00 31.85 10.04
CA GLU A 216 -29.24 32.96 9.47
C GLU A 216 -27.94 33.30 10.23
N LYS A 217 -27.52 32.44 11.18
CA LYS A 217 -26.22 32.57 11.84
C LYS A 217 -25.14 31.82 11.06
N GLU A 218 -23.93 32.35 11.19
CA GLU A 218 -22.69 31.79 10.68
C GLU A 218 -21.82 31.32 11.85
N ILE A 219 -21.09 30.22 11.63
CA ILE A 219 -20.00 29.80 12.50
C ILE A 219 -18.80 29.32 11.68
N ASN A 220 -17.60 29.66 12.15
CA ASN A 220 -16.34 29.11 11.66
C ASN A 220 -15.82 28.08 12.65
N VAL A 221 -15.54 26.89 12.14
CA VAL A 221 -15.03 25.78 12.94
C VAL A 221 -13.70 25.34 12.36
N SER A 222 -12.62 25.52 13.14
CA SER A 222 -11.25 25.26 12.70
C SER A 222 -10.62 24.06 13.40
N ARG A 223 -9.73 23.38 12.66
CA ARG A 223 -8.78 22.40 13.18
C ARG A 223 -7.45 22.52 12.45
N LYS A 224 -6.39 22.03 13.09
CA LYS A 224 -5.03 22.02 12.55
C LYS A 224 -4.62 20.57 12.34
N MET A 225 -4.21 20.25 11.12
CA MET A 225 -3.57 18.98 10.77
C MET A 225 -2.06 19.22 10.73
N TYR A 226 -1.37 18.88 11.82
CA TYR A 226 0.09 18.92 11.90
C TYR A 226 0.69 17.76 11.12
N ILE A 227 1.83 18.02 10.48
CA ILE A 227 2.63 17.05 9.73
C ILE A 227 4.08 17.28 10.11
N THR A 228 4.66 16.31 10.80
CA THR A 228 6.00 16.44 11.39
C THR A 228 6.78 15.14 11.19
N LYS A 229 8.08 15.16 11.51
CA LYS A 229 8.87 13.92 11.54
C LYS A 229 8.50 13.03 12.72
N ASP A 230 8.10 13.70 13.80
CA ASP A 230 7.92 13.09 15.09
C ASP A 230 6.77 13.76 15.83
N ILE A 231 5.95 12.94 16.47
CA ILE A 231 4.78 13.37 17.19
C ILE A 231 5.12 14.20 18.45
N GLU A 232 6.32 14.03 19.01
CA GLU A 232 6.80 14.84 20.12
C GLU A 232 6.98 16.31 19.73
N GLU A 233 7.22 16.63 18.46
CA GLU A 233 7.21 18.02 17.99
C GLU A 233 5.83 18.67 18.15
N VAL A 234 4.76 17.90 17.99
CA VAL A 234 3.40 18.41 18.21
C VAL A 234 3.11 18.48 19.71
N ARG A 235 3.56 17.49 20.49
CA ARG A 235 3.38 17.47 21.95
C ARG A 235 4.08 18.62 22.63
N SER A 236 5.32 18.96 22.25
CA SER A 236 6.04 20.08 22.86
C SER A 236 5.36 21.44 22.62
N ILE A 237 4.61 21.59 21.52
CA ILE A 237 3.78 22.77 21.26
C ILE A 237 2.56 22.82 22.20
N LEU A 238 2.00 21.66 22.54
CA LEU A 238 0.81 21.55 23.39
C LEU A 238 1.14 21.65 24.89
N TYR A 239 2.23 21.00 25.30
CA TYR A 239 2.68 20.91 26.69
C TYR A 239 3.81 21.90 26.95
N SER A 240 3.47 23.12 27.35
CA SER A 240 4.49 24.14 27.63
C SER A 240 5.21 23.97 28.99
N ASN A 241 4.71 23.15 29.93
CA ASN A 241 5.14 23.17 31.35
C ASN A 241 5.18 21.80 32.09
N TYR A 242 5.39 20.66 31.43
CA TYR A 242 5.35 19.34 32.12
C TYR A 242 6.64 18.53 32.01
N ASN A 243 6.81 17.62 32.98
CA ASN A 243 7.94 16.71 33.14
C ASN A 243 8.44 16.14 31.80
N THR A 244 9.68 16.47 31.46
CA THR A 244 10.35 15.96 30.26
C THR A 244 11.34 14.87 30.66
N ILE A 245 11.26 13.73 30.00
CA ILE A 245 12.22 12.64 30.14
C ILE A 245 13.25 12.79 29.03
N TYR A 246 14.52 12.91 29.39
CA TYR A 246 15.63 12.98 28.44
C TYR A 246 16.37 11.65 28.41
N GLY A 247 16.87 11.28 27.24
CA GLY A 247 17.80 10.17 27.13
C GLY A 247 18.73 10.28 25.93
N LYS A 248 19.72 9.39 25.92
CA LYS A 248 20.82 9.38 24.95
C LYS A 248 21.27 7.97 24.61
N ILE A 249 21.50 7.72 23.33
CA ILE A 249 22.15 6.51 22.83
C ILE A 249 23.68 6.62 22.99
N ILE A 250 24.26 5.74 23.80
CA ILE A 250 25.71 5.75 24.12
C ILE A 250 26.54 4.69 23.38
N GLY A 251 25.91 3.72 22.71
CA GLY A 251 26.61 2.67 21.95
C GLY A 251 27.43 3.17 20.74
N LYS A 252 28.47 2.43 20.35
CA LYS A 252 29.24 2.65 19.10
C LYS A 252 28.52 1.96 17.95
N ILE A 253 27.79 2.73 17.15
CA ILE A 253 26.95 2.27 16.04
C ILE A 253 27.17 3.19 14.83
N ASN A 254 26.83 2.74 13.61
CA ASN A 254 27.03 3.47 12.35
C ASN A 254 26.25 4.80 12.32
N SER A 255 24.98 4.77 12.72
CA SER A 255 24.15 5.96 12.89
C SER A 255 23.40 5.90 14.21
N LYS A 256 23.36 7.04 14.90
CA LYS A 256 22.51 7.25 16.09
C LYS A 256 21.23 8.00 15.77
N GLU A 257 21.08 8.51 14.55
CA GLU A 257 19.88 9.19 14.10
C GLU A 257 18.76 8.18 13.85
N PHE A 258 17.51 8.61 13.99
CA PHE A 258 16.33 7.83 13.61
C PHE A 258 16.13 6.50 14.35
N ILE A 259 16.77 6.29 15.49
CA ILE A 259 16.50 5.13 16.34
C ILE A 259 15.12 5.31 16.99
N PRO A 260 14.19 4.39 16.77
CA PRO A 260 12.85 4.45 17.34
C PRO A 260 12.89 4.12 18.83
N ILE A 261 12.23 4.95 19.63
CA ILE A 261 12.04 4.72 21.06
C ILE A 261 10.55 4.84 21.33
N LEU A 262 9.94 3.74 21.74
CA LEU A 262 8.53 3.67 22.10
C LEU A 262 8.41 3.90 23.61
N ALA A 263 7.46 4.75 23.99
CA ALA A 263 7.07 4.93 25.37
C ALA A 263 5.69 4.28 25.59
N TYR A 264 5.58 3.53 26.68
CA TYR A 264 4.36 2.86 27.09
C TYR A 264 3.93 3.31 28.48
N ASP A 265 2.62 3.37 28.72
CA ASP A 265 2.07 3.50 30.06
C ASP A 265 2.17 2.18 30.85
N LYS A 266 1.80 2.22 32.13
CA LYS A 266 1.76 1.03 33.00
C LYS A 266 0.81 -0.07 32.55
N ASN A 267 -0.15 0.26 31.69
CA ASN A 267 -1.13 -0.67 31.12
C ASN A 267 -0.68 -1.20 29.75
N ASN A 268 0.58 -0.98 29.37
CA ASN A 268 1.16 -1.45 28.12
C ASN A 268 0.55 -0.79 26.86
N ASN A 269 -0.08 0.39 27.00
CA ASN A 269 -0.54 1.15 25.85
C ASN A 269 0.58 2.07 25.33
N PRO A 270 0.81 2.12 24.01
CA PRO A 270 1.77 3.06 23.44
C PRO A 270 1.25 4.49 23.63
N VAL A 271 2.06 5.32 24.27
CA VAL A 271 1.75 6.72 24.57
C VAL A 271 2.62 7.71 23.81
N SER A 272 3.76 7.27 23.29
CA SER A 272 4.57 8.04 22.35
C SER A 272 5.54 7.16 21.54
N LEU A 273 5.99 7.67 20.40
CA LEU A 273 7.12 7.15 19.64
C LEU A 273 8.01 8.35 19.27
N LYS A 274 9.26 8.32 19.70
CA LYS A 274 10.27 9.33 19.37
C LYS A 274 11.36 8.71 18.53
N TYR A 275 11.93 9.50 17.64
CA TYR A 275 13.16 9.16 16.93
C TYR A 275 14.31 10.00 17.46
N THR A 276 15.46 9.36 17.66
CA THR A 276 16.68 10.06 18.10
C THR A 276 17.20 11.01 17.02
N ASP A 277 17.85 12.08 17.46
CA ASP A 277 18.59 12.97 16.56
C ASP A 277 19.96 12.39 16.16
N LYS A 278 20.74 13.13 15.36
CA LYS A 278 22.08 12.75 14.91
C LYS A 278 23.07 12.42 16.04
N ASN A 279 22.86 12.97 17.23
CA ASN A 279 23.71 12.75 18.41
C ASN A 279 23.23 11.55 19.24
N GLY A 280 22.09 10.96 18.88
CA GLY A 280 21.41 9.92 19.64
C GLY A 280 20.57 10.44 20.80
N ASP A 281 20.31 11.75 20.85
CA ASP A 281 19.53 12.37 21.91
C ASP A 281 18.03 12.25 21.61
N PHE A 282 17.23 12.08 22.66
CA PHE A 282 15.77 12.01 22.57
C PHE A 282 15.12 12.59 23.82
N SER A 283 13.89 13.04 23.68
CA SER A 283 13.10 13.52 24.81
C SER A 283 11.62 13.25 24.61
N PHE A 284 10.92 12.92 25.70
CA PHE A 284 9.48 12.79 25.72
C PHE A 284 8.85 13.80 26.67
N SER A 285 7.79 14.44 26.20
CA SER A 285 7.05 15.44 26.98
C SER A 285 5.86 14.78 27.67
N ASN A 286 5.69 15.01 28.97
CA ASN A 286 4.46 14.65 29.71
C ASN A 286 4.11 13.14 29.64
N LEU A 287 5.06 12.28 30.04
CA LEU A 287 4.85 10.83 30.19
C LEU A 287 4.49 10.45 31.64
N ASP A 288 3.74 9.36 31.79
CA ASP A 288 3.48 8.72 33.09
C ASP A 288 4.77 8.08 33.62
N PHE A 289 5.09 8.33 34.90
CA PHE A 289 6.31 7.85 35.54
C PHE A 289 6.26 6.38 35.95
N GLU A 290 5.11 5.72 35.82
CA GLU A 290 4.96 4.26 36.08
C GLU A 290 5.08 3.42 34.79
N GLY A 291 5.50 4.02 33.67
CA GLY A 291 5.64 3.37 32.37
C GLY A 291 7.02 2.75 32.07
N TYR A 292 7.27 2.47 30.79
CA TYR A 292 8.58 1.99 30.32
C TYR A 292 8.90 2.48 28.90
N LEU A 293 10.19 2.51 28.58
CA LEU A 293 10.71 2.74 27.23
C LEU A 293 11.10 1.41 26.57
N SER A 294 10.95 1.30 25.26
CA SER A 294 11.35 0.10 24.53
C SER A 294 11.76 0.40 23.09
N PHE A 295 12.56 -0.52 22.53
CA PHE A 295 12.88 -0.60 21.10
C PHE A 295 12.08 -1.69 20.40
N GLU A 296 10.86 -2.03 20.87
CA GLU A 296 9.95 -3.01 20.24
C GLU A 296 9.56 -2.63 18.79
N LYS A 297 10.55 -2.69 17.90
CA LYS A 297 10.46 -2.50 16.46
C LYS A 297 11.38 -3.53 15.82
N GLU A 298 11.03 -3.97 14.62
CA GLU A 298 11.84 -4.91 13.87
C GLU A 298 13.29 -4.43 13.76
N GLY A 299 14.22 -5.35 14.02
CA GLY A 299 15.66 -5.10 13.90
C GLY A 299 16.39 -4.89 15.22
N PHE A 300 15.65 -4.61 16.28
CA PHE A 300 16.18 -4.45 17.64
C PHE A 300 15.84 -5.66 18.50
N LEU A 301 16.74 -6.02 19.41
CA LEU A 301 16.41 -6.97 20.48
C LEU A 301 15.44 -6.29 21.46
N ASN A 302 14.43 -7.03 21.91
CA ASN A 302 13.41 -6.46 22.79
C ASN A 302 14.02 -6.13 24.15
N GLN A 303 14.23 -4.84 24.39
CA GLN A 303 14.66 -4.28 25.66
C GLN A 303 13.56 -3.39 26.21
N LYS A 304 13.18 -3.62 27.48
CA LYS A 304 12.25 -2.75 28.22
C LYS A 304 12.98 -2.07 29.36
N LEU A 305 12.93 -0.76 29.37
CA LEU A 305 13.55 0.08 30.38
C LEU A 305 12.45 0.75 31.21
N MET A 306 12.23 0.23 32.42
CA MET A 306 11.21 0.73 33.32
C MET A 306 11.56 2.14 33.83
N LEU A 307 10.61 3.05 33.75
CA LEU A 307 10.69 4.38 34.32
C LEU A 307 10.19 4.28 35.76
N LYS A 308 11.01 4.65 36.77
CA LYS A 308 10.72 4.42 38.19
C LYS A 308 10.74 5.67 39.08
N THR A 309 10.85 6.89 38.54
CA THR A 309 11.04 8.08 39.40
C THR A 309 10.45 9.37 38.82
N LYS A 310 9.97 10.26 39.71
CA LYS A 310 9.52 11.64 39.40
C LYS A 310 10.66 12.64 39.13
N LYS A 311 11.93 12.27 39.34
CA LYS A 311 13.09 13.16 39.12
C LYS A 311 13.71 12.89 37.75
N ALA A 312 13.85 13.95 36.95
CA ALA A 312 14.48 13.87 35.64
C ALA A 312 15.91 13.31 35.76
N ARG A 313 16.16 12.15 35.15
CA ARG A 313 17.50 11.57 34.94
C ARG A 313 17.69 11.36 33.44
N ILE A 314 18.90 11.60 32.94
CA ILE A 314 19.26 11.24 31.57
C ILE A 314 19.32 9.72 31.47
N ILE A 315 18.44 9.13 30.67
CA ILE A 315 18.42 7.69 30.42
C ILE A 315 19.47 7.38 29.36
N LYS A 316 20.51 6.63 29.73
CA LYS A 316 21.53 6.17 28.77
C LYS A 316 21.16 4.78 28.29
N ILE A 317 21.16 4.58 26.97
CA ILE A 317 20.75 3.31 26.38
C ILE A 317 21.81 2.81 25.38
N ILE A 318 22.03 1.50 25.39
CA ILE A 318 22.82 0.78 24.40
C ILE A 318 21.84 -0.14 23.65
N PRO A 319 21.45 0.21 22.42
CA PRO A 319 20.54 -0.63 21.65
C PRO A 319 21.27 -1.91 21.24
N GLU A 320 20.56 -3.03 21.33
CA GLU A 320 21.00 -4.31 20.81
C GLU A 320 20.24 -4.63 19.53
N PHE A 321 20.92 -5.26 18.57
CA PHE A 321 20.40 -5.54 17.24
C PHE A 321 20.39 -7.04 16.97
N ILE A 322 19.38 -7.49 16.22
CA ILE A 322 19.41 -8.84 15.62
C ILE A 322 20.35 -8.85 14.40
N SER A 323 20.78 -10.05 13.98
CA SER A 323 21.66 -10.20 12.81
C SER A 323 21.03 -9.61 11.55
N TYR A 324 21.73 -8.71 10.86
CA TYR A 324 21.19 -8.02 9.69
C TYR A 324 21.01 -8.96 8.52
N ASN A 325 19.76 -9.10 8.06
CA ASN A 325 19.39 -10.06 7.01
C ASN A 325 18.19 -9.56 6.20
N PHE A 326 18.05 -10.14 5.01
CA PHE A 326 16.78 -10.07 4.27
C PHE A 326 15.69 -10.81 5.04
N VAL A 327 14.59 -10.11 5.28
CA VAL A 327 13.33 -10.73 5.71
C VAL A 327 12.55 -11.14 4.47
N TRP A 328 12.39 -10.22 3.50
CA TRP A 328 11.90 -10.51 2.16
C TRP A 328 13.02 -10.19 1.17
N PRO A 329 13.66 -11.21 0.56
CA PRO A 329 14.67 -11.02 -0.49
C PRO A 329 14.10 -10.17 -1.63
N PRO A 330 14.93 -9.43 -2.41
CA PRO A 330 14.39 -8.54 -3.43
C PRO A 330 13.52 -9.25 -4.49
N TYR A 331 12.36 -8.65 -4.78
CA TYR A 331 11.36 -9.16 -5.70
C TYR A 331 10.72 -8.04 -6.53
N LEU A 332 10.14 -8.40 -7.67
CA LEU A 332 9.63 -7.45 -8.65
C LEU A 332 8.12 -7.52 -8.80
N THR A 333 7.46 -6.37 -8.93
CA THR A 333 6.01 -6.28 -9.15
C THR A 333 5.66 -5.18 -10.15
N ASN A 334 4.43 -5.23 -10.68
CA ASN A 334 3.78 -4.17 -11.47
C ASN A 334 4.68 -3.52 -12.53
N HIS A 335 5.16 -4.32 -13.48
CA HIS A 335 5.93 -3.82 -14.61
C HIS A 335 5.03 -3.23 -15.71
N THR A 336 5.58 -2.25 -16.41
CA THR A 336 4.97 -1.59 -17.56
C THR A 336 5.91 -1.70 -18.76
N GLN A 337 5.62 -0.95 -19.83
CA GLN A 337 6.55 -0.80 -20.95
C GLN A 337 7.80 0.01 -20.59
N ASN A 338 7.74 0.85 -19.55
CA ASN A 338 8.81 1.80 -19.22
C ASN A 338 9.18 1.84 -17.74
N SER A 339 8.60 0.96 -16.92
CA SER A 339 8.92 0.88 -15.51
C SER A 339 8.74 -0.50 -14.89
N VAL A 340 9.35 -0.70 -13.72
CA VAL A 340 9.12 -1.85 -12.82
C VAL A 340 9.26 -1.40 -11.38
N ILE A 341 8.57 -2.09 -10.45
CA ILE A 341 8.78 -1.89 -9.02
C ILE A 341 9.71 -2.96 -8.48
N LEU A 342 10.80 -2.53 -7.86
CA LEU A 342 11.72 -3.37 -7.10
C LEU A 342 11.42 -3.23 -5.61
N ASN A 343 11.19 -4.34 -4.95
CA ASN A 343 10.72 -4.41 -3.57
C ASN A 343 11.69 -5.24 -2.73
N TRP A 344 11.84 -4.91 -1.44
CA TRP A 344 12.50 -5.78 -0.47
C TRP A 344 12.10 -5.42 0.96
N LYS A 345 12.36 -6.33 1.89
CA LYS A 345 12.24 -6.08 3.33
C LYS A 345 13.47 -6.53 4.10
N THR A 346 14.04 -5.65 4.91
CA THR A 346 15.09 -5.95 5.87
C THR A 346 14.56 -5.89 7.30
N ASN A 347 15.21 -6.62 8.19
CA ASN A 347 14.85 -6.60 9.60
C ASN A 347 15.29 -5.30 10.28
N ILE A 348 16.38 -4.68 9.84
CA ILE A 348 16.80 -3.34 10.29
C ILE A 348 16.57 -2.34 9.15
N PRO A 349 16.12 -1.09 9.42
CA PRO A 349 16.03 -0.04 8.41
C PRO A 349 17.30 0.08 7.57
N SER A 350 17.12 0.24 6.27
CA SER A 350 18.24 0.27 5.33
C SER A 350 18.07 1.30 4.23
N THR A 351 19.20 1.76 3.73
CA THR A 351 19.34 2.51 2.47
C THR A 351 19.90 1.57 1.41
N ALA A 352 19.82 1.94 0.14
CA ALA A 352 20.29 1.09 -0.94
C ALA A 352 20.85 1.90 -2.10
N LYS A 353 21.92 1.40 -2.71
CA LYS A 353 22.40 1.78 -4.03
C LYS A 353 22.01 0.69 -5.01
N ILE A 354 21.20 1.05 -6.00
CA ILE A 354 20.75 0.16 -7.07
C ILE A 354 21.45 0.59 -8.35
N GLU A 355 22.10 -0.35 -9.01
CA GLU A 355 22.75 -0.16 -10.30
C GLU A 355 22.02 -0.99 -11.35
N LEU A 356 21.59 -0.34 -12.42
CA LEU A 356 20.86 -0.93 -13.52
C LEU A 356 21.75 -1.01 -14.76
N TYR A 357 21.75 -2.19 -15.37
CA TYR A 357 22.55 -2.53 -16.53
C TYR A 357 21.66 -2.97 -17.68
N ASN A 358 22.02 -2.59 -18.90
CA ASN A 358 21.32 -3.06 -20.11
C ASN A 358 21.71 -4.52 -20.48
N GLU A 359 21.18 -5.01 -21.59
CA GLU A 359 21.43 -6.38 -22.09
C GLU A 359 22.92 -6.69 -22.31
N ASN A 360 23.70 -5.67 -22.68
CA ASN A 360 25.15 -5.74 -22.89
C ASN A 360 25.96 -5.53 -21.60
N ARG A 361 25.32 -5.58 -20.42
CA ARG A 361 25.94 -5.34 -19.11
C ARG A 361 26.59 -3.96 -18.94
N LYS A 362 26.21 -2.97 -19.74
CA LYS A 362 26.63 -1.57 -19.54
C LYS A 362 25.73 -0.92 -18.49
N LEU A 363 26.32 -0.24 -17.51
CA LEU A 363 25.60 0.56 -16.52
C LEU A 363 24.86 1.70 -17.23
N ILE A 364 23.56 1.83 -16.96
CA ILE A 364 22.69 2.86 -17.55
C ILE A 364 22.02 3.75 -16.53
N LYS A 365 21.84 3.28 -15.28
CA LYS A 365 21.17 4.05 -14.22
C LYS A 365 21.71 3.64 -12.85
N THR A 366 21.85 4.63 -11.97
CA THR A 366 22.08 4.40 -10.54
C THR A 366 21.00 5.10 -9.75
N ILE A 367 20.38 4.39 -8.82
CA ILE A 367 19.32 4.90 -7.94
C ILE A 367 19.78 4.72 -6.50
N VAL A 368 19.58 5.73 -5.66
CA VAL A 368 19.93 5.66 -4.23
C VAL A 368 18.69 5.92 -3.40
N THR A 369 18.39 5.03 -2.46
CA THR A 369 17.42 5.32 -1.39
C THR A 369 18.20 5.95 -0.23
N ILE A 370 17.81 7.16 0.17
CA ILE A 370 18.53 7.94 1.20
C ILE A 370 17.85 7.87 2.57
N PHE A 371 16.58 7.47 2.60
CA PHE A 371 15.82 7.32 3.84
C PHE A 371 15.85 5.87 4.29
N PRO A 372 16.24 5.59 5.54
CA PRO A 372 16.28 4.22 6.04
C PRO A 372 14.87 3.69 6.25
N ALA A 373 14.54 2.57 5.60
CA ALA A 373 13.26 1.89 5.76
C ALA A 373 13.43 0.37 5.84
N ASN A 374 12.54 -0.29 6.58
CA ASN A 374 12.50 -1.76 6.64
C ASN A 374 11.95 -2.35 5.34
N ILE A 375 10.80 -1.86 4.89
CA ILE A 375 10.18 -2.23 3.61
C ILE A 375 10.49 -1.11 2.62
N ASN A 376 10.97 -1.48 1.44
CA ASN A 376 11.30 -0.53 0.39
C ASN A 376 10.59 -0.92 -0.90
N HIS A 377 10.06 0.08 -1.58
CA HIS A 377 9.51 -0.01 -2.93
C HIS A 377 10.19 1.07 -3.77
N VAL A 378 10.92 0.66 -4.80
CA VAL A 378 11.63 1.57 -5.70
C VAL A 378 11.11 1.38 -7.10
N GLU A 379 10.51 2.43 -7.66
CA GLU A 379 10.11 2.45 -9.06
C GLU A 379 11.30 2.80 -9.95
N ILE A 380 11.67 1.89 -10.84
CA ILE A 380 12.69 2.11 -11.86
C ILE A 380 11.97 2.54 -13.13
N LYS A 381 12.04 3.84 -13.47
CA LYS A 381 11.38 4.45 -14.66
C LYS A 381 12.33 4.64 -15.84
N ASP A 382 11.77 5.17 -16.93
CA ASP A 382 12.47 5.61 -18.14
C ASP A 382 13.20 4.45 -18.83
N LEU A 383 12.54 3.29 -18.86
CA LEU A 383 13.04 2.09 -19.49
C LEU A 383 12.46 1.94 -20.90
N ASP A 384 13.23 1.32 -21.78
CA ASP A 384 12.76 0.91 -23.09
C ASP A 384 11.86 -0.34 -23.00
N ALA A 385 10.84 -0.37 -23.84
CA ALA A 385 9.87 -1.46 -23.90
C ALA A 385 10.45 -2.76 -24.48
N GLY A 386 10.07 -3.91 -23.89
CA GLY A 386 10.49 -5.23 -24.34
C GLY A 386 11.96 -5.58 -24.12
N LYS A 387 12.70 -4.76 -23.38
CA LYS A 387 14.13 -4.93 -23.12
C LYS A 387 14.38 -5.65 -21.80
N LYS A 388 15.42 -6.48 -21.79
CA LYS A 388 15.93 -7.13 -20.59
C LYS A 388 16.94 -6.23 -19.88
N TYR A 389 16.81 -6.13 -18.57
CA TYR A 389 17.71 -5.38 -17.71
C TYR A 389 18.25 -6.29 -16.61
N PHE A 390 19.46 -5.98 -16.16
CA PHE A 390 20.06 -6.58 -14.98
C PHE A 390 20.20 -5.52 -13.89
N TYR A 391 20.04 -5.92 -12.65
CA TYR A 391 20.22 -5.01 -11.52
C TYR A 391 21.16 -5.62 -10.47
N SER A 392 21.92 -4.75 -9.83
CA SER A 392 22.69 -5.03 -8.62
C SER A 392 22.24 -4.07 -7.53
N ILE A 393 22.10 -4.57 -6.31
CA ILE A 393 21.67 -3.80 -5.15
C ILE A 393 22.70 -4.00 -4.05
N ASN A 394 23.28 -2.90 -3.59
CA ASN A 394 24.03 -2.83 -2.34
C ASN A 394 23.15 -2.14 -1.30
N ILE A 395 22.72 -2.89 -0.30
CA ILE A 395 21.83 -2.43 0.77
C ILE A 395 22.66 -2.23 2.02
N LYS A 396 22.65 -1.00 2.51
CA LYS A 396 23.42 -0.58 3.69
C LYS A 396 22.51 -0.52 4.90
N ASN A 397 22.87 -1.25 5.93
CA ASN A 397 22.22 -1.13 7.23
C ASN A 397 22.41 0.29 7.78
N TYR A 398 21.35 0.85 8.35
CA TYR A 398 21.42 2.20 8.87
C TYR A 398 22.16 2.32 10.22
N TYR A 399 22.02 1.34 11.12
CA TYR A 399 22.56 1.42 12.48
C TYR A 399 23.85 0.65 12.68
N ILE A 400 24.10 -0.46 11.99
CA ILE A 400 25.29 -1.30 12.21
C ILE A 400 26.13 -1.43 10.94
N TYR A 401 27.41 -1.77 11.09
CA TYR A 401 28.33 -1.98 9.98
C TYR A 401 28.11 -3.34 9.31
N SER A 402 27.04 -3.45 8.52
CA SER A 402 26.72 -4.66 7.76
C SER A 402 25.97 -4.31 6.49
N ASP A 403 26.41 -4.88 5.37
CA ASP A 403 25.83 -4.66 4.05
C ASP A 403 25.28 -5.98 3.49
N LEU A 404 24.23 -5.88 2.68
CA LEU A 404 23.67 -6.99 1.92
C LEU A 404 23.79 -6.69 0.42
N ASN A 405 24.21 -7.67 -0.36
CA ASN A 405 24.26 -7.56 -1.80
C ASN A 405 23.26 -8.52 -2.45
N TYR A 406 22.63 -8.06 -3.53
CA TYR A 406 21.71 -8.86 -4.31
C TYR A 406 21.76 -8.49 -5.78
N SER A 407 21.44 -9.44 -6.67
CA SER A 407 21.33 -9.17 -8.10
C SER A 407 20.25 -10.01 -8.75
N GLY A 408 19.75 -9.53 -9.88
CA GLY A 408 18.72 -10.19 -10.66
C GLY A 408 18.54 -9.58 -12.03
N SER A 409 17.46 -9.95 -12.69
CA SER A 409 17.11 -9.41 -14.01
C SER A 409 15.60 -9.36 -14.21
N PHE A 410 15.15 -8.52 -15.13
CA PHE A 410 13.75 -8.48 -15.54
C PHE A 410 13.62 -8.06 -16.99
N LYS A 411 12.42 -8.20 -17.55
CA LYS A 411 12.09 -7.68 -18.88
C LYS A 411 10.89 -6.75 -18.77
N THR A 412 10.96 -5.57 -19.38
CA THR A 412 9.80 -4.66 -19.48
C THR A 412 8.76 -5.23 -20.44
N LYS A 413 7.50 -4.83 -20.28
CA LYS A 413 6.44 -5.29 -21.18
C LYS A 413 6.79 -4.94 -22.62
N SER A 414 6.71 -5.92 -23.50
CA SER A 414 7.03 -5.75 -24.91
C SER A 414 5.95 -4.94 -25.64
N ILE A 415 6.36 -4.32 -26.75
CA ILE A 415 5.42 -3.73 -27.70
C ILE A 415 4.70 -4.77 -28.57
N LYS A 416 5.05 -6.06 -28.44
CA LYS A 416 4.40 -7.22 -29.07
C LYS A 416 4.14 -8.29 -28.00
N ASP A 417 3.12 -9.12 -28.18
CA ASP A 417 2.85 -10.27 -27.29
C ASP A 417 3.45 -11.59 -27.81
N GLU A 418 4.04 -11.58 -29.00
CA GLU A 418 4.81 -12.72 -29.54
C GLU A 418 5.90 -13.16 -28.55
N ASN A 419 5.98 -14.48 -28.31
CA ASN A 419 6.93 -15.09 -27.38
C ASN A 419 6.74 -14.69 -25.91
N LEU A 420 5.60 -14.10 -25.54
CA LEU A 420 5.28 -13.92 -24.13
C LEU A 420 5.16 -15.30 -23.46
N LYS A 421 5.85 -15.44 -22.34
CA LYS A 421 5.80 -16.60 -21.45
C LYS A 421 5.46 -16.15 -20.04
N PHE A 422 4.44 -16.75 -19.45
CA PHE A 422 4.07 -16.49 -18.05
C PHE A 422 3.63 -17.78 -17.37
N ALA A 423 3.72 -17.83 -16.04
CA ALA A 423 3.27 -18.99 -15.26
C ALA A 423 2.04 -18.66 -14.41
N ILE A 424 1.22 -19.67 -14.12
CA ILE A 424 0.06 -19.58 -13.23
C ILE A 424 0.16 -20.74 -12.24
N TYR A 425 -0.01 -20.45 -10.96
CA TYR A 425 -0.06 -21.44 -9.87
C TYR A 425 -0.76 -20.81 -8.66
N GLY A 426 -1.04 -21.56 -7.61
CA GLY A 426 -1.61 -20.98 -6.39
C GLY A 426 -1.67 -21.98 -5.26
N ASP A 427 -2.22 -21.54 -4.13
CA ASP A 427 -2.36 -22.36 -2.92
C ASP A 427 -0.98 -22.86 -2.49
N THR A 428 -0.09 -21.89 -2.22
CA THR A 428 1.33 -22.11 -1.94
C THR A 428 1.63 -22.22 -0.45
N ARG A 429 0.59 -22.08 0.39
CA ARG A 429 0.68 -22.08 1.84
C ARG A 429 1.07 -23.44 2.42
N THR A 430 1.31 -23.46 3.73
CA THR A 430 1.48 -24.65 4.58
C THR A 430 2.81 -25.42 4.39
N TYR A 431 3.08 -26.04 3.24
CA TYR A 431 4.29 -26.85 3.04
C TYR A 431 5.39 -26.09 2.28
N HIS A 432 6.15 -25.30 3.04
CA HIS A 432 7.20 -24.41 2.54
C HIS A 432 8.22 -25.07 1.60
N GLU A 433 8.59 -26.33 1.86
CA GLU A 433 9.51 -27.09 1.01
C GLU A 433 8.91 -27.46 -0.36
N TRP A 434 7.61 -27.72 -0.42
CA TRP A 434 6.89 -28.00 -1.66
C TRP A 434 6.78 -26.74 -2.50
N HIS A 435 6.38 -25.63 -1.88
CA HIS A 435 6.34 -24.35 -2.56
C HIS A 435 7.72 -23.92 -3.07
N THR A 436 8.77 -24.06 -2.26
CA THR A 436 10.16 -23.79 -2.71
C THR A 436 10.51 -24.62 -3.95
N TYR A 437 10.10 -25.89 -3.98
CA TYR A 437 10.38 -26.78 -5.11
C TYR A 437 9.61 -26.37 -6.37
N VAL A 438 8.30 -26.09 -6.27
CA VAL A 438 7.48 -25.59 -7.38
C VAL A 438 8.03 -24.26 -7.89
N ALA A 439 8.34 -23.30 -7.01
CA ALA A 439 8.89 -21.99 -7.38
C ALA A 439 10.24 -22.12 -8.12
N LYS A 440 11.11 -23.05 -7.72
CA LYS A 440 12.36 -23.35 -8.43
C LYS A 440 12.10 -23.92 -9.83
N LYS A 441 11.13 -24.83 -9.98
CA LYS A 441 10.75 -25.38 -11.29
C LYS A 441 10.18 -24.32 -12.22
N ILE A 442 9.34 -23.41 -11.71
CA ILE A 442 8.87 -22.25 -12.47
C ILE A 442 10.05 -21.35 -12.88
N ALA A 443 11.00 -21.09 -11.96
CA ALA A 443 12.16 -20.26 -12.25
C ALA A 443 13.07 -20.83 -13.36
N GLN A 444 13.09 -22.15 -13.55
CA GLN A 444 13.82 -22.83 -14.64
C GLN A 444 13.18 -22.57 -16.00
N ASP A 445 11.85 -22.44 -16.07
CA ASP A 445 11.13 -22.09 -17.30
C ASP A 445 11.26 -20.60 -17.68
N ASN A 446 11.82 -19.78 -16.78
CA ASN A 446 12.10 -18.36 -16.98
C ASN A 446 10.91 -17.55 -17.54
N PRO A 447 9.73 -17.59 -16.90
CA PRO A 447 8.59 -16.77 -17.31
C PRO A 447 8.88 -15.29 -17.06
N GLU A 448 8.33 -14.43 -17.91
CA GLU A 448 8.44 -12.98 -17.72
C GLU A 448 7.71 -12.52 -16.44
N PHE A 449 6.54 -13.12 -16.19
CA PHE A 449 5.79 -12.89 -14.96
C PHE A 449 5.09 -14.16 -14.49
N VAL A 450 4.71 -14.18 -13.22
CA VAL A 450 3.95 -15.25 -12.59
C VAL A 450 2.67 -14.70 -11.99
N ILE A 451 1.62 -15.50 -12.09
CA ILE A 451 0.32 -15.23 -11.48
C ILE A 451 0.10 -16.23 -10.37
N ASN A 452 -0.16 -15.74 -9.15
CA ASN A 452 -0.56 -16.57 -8.03
C ASN A 452 -2.07 -16.43 -7.78
N THR A 453 -2.82 -17.53 -7.78
CA THR A 453 -4.29 -17.57 -7.66
C THR A 453 -4.82 -17.49 -6.23
N GLY A 454 -4.03 -17.02 -5.27
CA GLY A 454 -4.43 -16.80 -3.86
C GLY A 454 -3.95 -17.89 -2.92
N ASP A 455 -4.20 -17.70 -1.62
CA ASP A 455 -3.69 -18.55 -0.53
C ASP A 455 -2.17 -18.68 -0.57
N LEU A 456 -1.51 -17.52 -0.59
CA LEU A 456 -0.05 -17.39 -0.57
C LEU A 456 0.52 -17.88 0.75
N VAL A 457 -0.18 -17.58 1.85
CA VAL A 457 0.23 -17.83 3.23
C VAL A 457 -0.87 -18.54 4.02
N GLU A 458 -0.52 -19.23 5.09
CA GLU A 458 -1.51 -19.93 5.93
C GLU A 458 -2.36 -18.94 6.74
N LYS A 459 -1.75 -17.89 7.29
CA LYS A 459 -2.44 -16.83 8.03
C LYS A 459 -1.98 -15.47 7.53
N GLY A 460 -2.84 -14.81 6.76
CA GLY A 460 -2.58 -13.47 6.21
C GLY A 460 -2.31 -12.39 7.27
N ASP A 461 -2.75 -12.59 8.52
CA ASP A 461 -2.49 -11.73 9.67
C ASP A 461 -1.26 -12.10 10.51
N TYR A 462 -0.51 -13.13 10.11
CA TYR A 462 0.68 -13.59 10.80
C TYR A 462 1.94 -13.34 9.95
N LEU A 463 2.74 -12.33 10.33
CA LEU A 463 3.91 -11.89 9.56
C LEU A 463 4.96 -12.99 9.28
N PRO A 464 5.24 -13.94 10.19
CA PRO A 464 6.18 -15.03 9.91
C PRO A 464 5.80 -15.87 8.68
N ASP A 465 4.52 -16.08 8.39
CA ASP A 465 4.11 -16.83 7.20
C ASP A 465 4.49 -16.07 5.91
N TRP A 466 4.37 -14.75 5.92
CA TRP A 466 4.85 -13.90 4.82
C TRP A 466 6.37 -13.97 4.65
N ASN A 467 7.11 -13.99 5.77
CA ASN A 467 8.56 -14.13 5.74
C ASN A 467 9.00 -15.46 5.09
N SER A 468 8.30 -16.56 5.43
CA SER A 468 8.52 -17.86 4.80
C SER A 468 8.19 -17.82 3.30
N PHE A 469 7.02 -17.31 2.93
CA PHE A 469 6.61 -17.18 1.52
C PHE A 469 7.65 -16.46 0.66
N PHE A 470 8.15 -15.30 1.11
CA PHE A 470 9.17 -14.54 0.35
C PHE A 470 10.53 -15.25 0.29
N LYS A 471 10.86 -16.06 1.30
CA LYS A 471 12.05 -16.90 1.27
C LYS A 471 11.91 -18.04 0.25
N GLU A 472 10.73 -18.64 0.14
CA GLU A 472 10.43 -19.75 -0.78
C GLU A 472 10.50 -19.32 -2.24
N ILE A 473 9.99 -18.13 -2.58
CA ILE A 473 10.02 -17.59 -3.94
C ILE A 473 11.34 -16.90 -4.31
N LYS A 474 12.37 -16.95 -3.47
CA LYS A 474 13.62 -16.20 -3.67
C LYS A 474 14.25 -16.43 -5.04
N GLU A 475 14.29 -17.66 -5.53
CA GLU A 475 14.89 -17.95 -6.85
C GLU A 475 14.00 -17.51 -8.01
N LEU A 476 12.68 -17.58 -7.84
CA LEU A 476 11.70 -17.15 -8.84
C LEU A 476 11.65 -15.62 -8.99
N SER A 477 11.59 -14.92 -7.87
CA SER A 477 11.48 -13.46 -7.79
C SER A 477 12.71 -12.71 -8.32
N LYS A 478 13.87 -13.38 -8.48
CA LYS A 478 15.06 -12.82 -9.15
C LYS A 478 14.85 -12.48 -10.62
N LYS A 479 13.92 -13.19 -11.28
CA LYS A 479 13.80 -13.20 -12.74
C LYS A 479 12.40 -12.86 -13.25
N SER A 480 11.37 -13.11 -12.43
CA SER A 480 9.98 -13.00 -12.84
C SER A 480 9.24 -11.95 -12.03
N ILE A 481 8.37 -11.18 -12.69
CA ILE A 481 7.47 -10.23 -12.05
C ILE A 481 6.33 -10.99 -11.38
N TYR A 482 5.99 -10.65 -10.13
CA TYR A 482 4.97 -11.36 -9.35
C TYR A 482 3.63 -10.63 -9.34
N TYR A 483 2.53 -11.33 -9.67
CA TYR A 483 1.16 -10.83 -9.65
C TYR A 483 0.23 -11.79 -8.87
N PRO A 484 -0.06 -11.51 -7.58
CA PRO A 484 -0.97 -12.29 -6.77
C PRO A 484 -2.41 -11.76 -6.80
N LEU A 485 -3.35 -12.59 -6.37
CA LEU A 485 -4.68 -12.18 -5.91
C LEU A 485 -4.93 -12.68 -4.48
N LEU A 486 -6.04 -12.24 -3.88
CA LEU A 486 -6.42 -12.66 -2.53
C LEU A 486 -7.16 -14.00 -2.54
N GLY A 487 -6.68 -14.95 -1.76
CA GLY A 487 -7.45 -16.10 -1.28
C GLY A 487 -8.08 -15.85 0.08
N ASN A 488 -8.77 -16.86 0.62
CA ASN A 488 -9.44 -16.75 1.92
C ASN A 488 -8.42 -16.69 3.08
N HIS A 489 -7.23 -17.29 2.92
CA HIS A 489 -6.21 -17.27 3.97
C HIS A 489 -5.48 -15.93 4.10
N GLU A 490 -5.45 -15.09 3.06
CA GLU A 490 -4.93 -13.72 3.17
C GLU A 490 -5.77 -12.85 4.10
N ARG A 491 -7.05 -13.19 4.34
CA ARG A 491 -7.99 -12.46 5.21
C ARG A 491 -8.09 -10.97 4.89
N ASN A 492 -7.86 -10.60 3.62
CA ASN A 492 -7.75 -9.21 3.17
C ASN A 492 -6.80 -8.38 4.06
N ASN A 493 -5.72 -9.01 4.54
CA ASN A 493 -4.83 -8.39 5.50
C ASN A 493 -3.93 -7.33 4.85
N SER A 494 -3.58 -6.33 5.63
CA SER A 494 -2.62 -5.29 5.30
C SER A 494 -1.27 -5.78 4.79
N TYR A 495 -0.76 -6.91 5.27
CA TYR A 495 0.55 -7.39 4.85
C TYR A 495 0.60 -7.67 3.34
N TYR A 496 -0.49 -8.15 2.74
CA TYR A 496 -0.61 -8.32 1.29
C TYR A 496 -0.36 -7.00 0.54
N TYR A 497 -1.02 -5.93 0.98
CA TYR A 497 -0.96 -4.62 0.32
C TYR A 497 0.38 -3.89 0.54
N GLN A 498 1.05 -4.16 1.67
CA GLN A 498 2.41 -3.69 1.93
C GLN A 498 3.43 -4.47 1.12
N ALA A 499 3.24 -5.79 0.99
CA ALA A 499 4.16 -6.62 0.27
C ALA A 499 4.10 -6.35 -1.23
N PHE A 500 2.90 -6.21 -1.81
CA PHE A 500 2.77 -6.11 -3.25
C PHE A 500 2.35 -4.73 -3.73
N TYR A 501 3.24 -4.10 -4.50
CA TYR A 501 2.85 -2.97 -5.31
C TYR A 501 2.20 -3.46 -6.60
N LEU A 502 0.87 -3.40 -6.66
CA LEU A 502 0.04 -3.94 -7.74
C LEU A 502 -0.49 -2.85 -8.69
N PRO A 503 -0.91 -3.20 -9.91
CA PRO A 503 -1.65 -2.30 -10.78
C PRO A 503 -2.83 -1.65 -10.07
N ASN A 504 -3.13 -0.40 -10.45
CA ASN A 504 -4.30 0.29 -9.92
C ASN A 504 -5.59 -0.40 -10.37
N GLY A 505 -6.45 -0.70 -9.40
CA GLY A 505 -7.77 -1.26 -9.60
C GLY A 505 -8.79 -0.59 -8.69
N SER A 506 -9.50 -1.38 -7.90
CA SER A 506 -10.53 -0.91 -6.98
C SER A 506 -10.53 -1.75 -5.70
N GLY A 507 -11.56 -1.61 -4.86
CA GLY A 507 -11.59 -2.19 -3.51
C GLY A 507 -10.63 -1.48 -2.55
N ASP A 508 -10.07 -2.22 -1.60
CA ASP A 508 -9.15 -1.71 -0.59
C ASP A 508 -7.80 -1.31 -1.22
N TYR A 509 -7.26 -0.18 -0.78
CA TYR A 509 -6.00 0.41 -1.28
C TYR A 509 -5.91 0.61 -2.81
N ASN A 510 -7.04 0.52 -3.53
CA ASN A 510 -7.13 0.42 -4.99
C ASN A 510 -6.31 -0.75 -5.58
N LYS A 511 -6.11 -1.83 -4.82
CA LYS A 511 -5.27 -2.98 -5.20
C LYS A 511 -5.89 -4.33 -4.86
N ARG A 512 -7.12 -4.35 -4.32
CA ARG A 512 -7.82 -5.57 -3.89
C ARG A 512 -8.23 -6.45 -5.08
N TRP A 513 -8.76 -5.81 -6.11
CA TRP A 513 -8.96 -6.38 -7.44
C TRP A 513 -8.48 -5.37 -8.46
N TYR A 514 -7.89 -5.85 -9.54
CA TYR A 514 -7.18 -5.02 -10.50
C TYR A 514 -7.10 -5.72 -11.86
N TYR A 515 -6.64 -5.00 -12.87
CA TYR A 515 -6.27 -5.61 -14.14
C TYR A 515 -4.97 -5.01 -14.63
N PHE A 516 -4.31 -5.71 -15.55
CA PHE A 516 -3.32 -5.08 -16.40
C PHE A 516 -3.43 -5.61 -17.82
N ASP A 517 -2.93 -4.80 -18.75
CA ASP A 517 -2.81 -5.19 -20.13
C ASP A 517 -1.41 -5.70 -20.44
N TYR A 518 -1.38 -6.70 -21.32
CA TYR A 518 -0.21 -7.07 -22.09
C TYR A 518 -0.63 -7.15 -23.56
N LYS A 519 -0.47 -6.03 -24.27
CA LYS A 519 -0.86 -5.91 -25.68
C LYS A 519 -2.32 -6.31 -25.93
N ARG A 520 -2.56 -7.41 -26.65
CA ARG A 520 -3.91 -7.89 -26.99
C ARG A 520 -4.58 -8.61 -25.83
N LEU A 521 -3.84 -8.89 -24.76
CA LEU A 521 -4.36 -9.53 -23.56
C LEU A 521 -4.80 -8.51 -22.53
N ARG A 522 -5.94 -8.80 -21.90
CA ARG A 522 -6.33 -8.24 -20.61
C ARG A 522 -6.37 -9.34 -19.56
N LEU A 523 -5.64 -9.14 -18.48
CA LEU A 523 -5.59 -10.05 -17.34
C LEU A 523 -6.31 -9.37 -16.17
N ILE A 524 -7.44 -9.94 -15.74
CA ILE A 524 -8.32 -9.38 -14.69
C ILE A 524 -8.23 -10.25 -13.44
N PHE A 525 -7.95 -9.63 -12.30
CA PHE A 525 -7.82 -10.27 -11.00
C PHE A 525 -8.98 -9.81 -10.14
N LEU A 526 -9.84 -10.74 -9.73
CA LEU A 526 -11.00 -10.49 -8.88
C LEU A 526 -10.76 -11.07 -7.49
N ASP A 527 -11.42 -10.49 -6.50
CA ASP A 527 -11.47 -11.03 -5.14
C ASP A 527 -12.83 -11.68 -4.90
N SER A 528 -12.86 -13.01 -4.87
CA SER A 528 -14.10 -13.76 -4.59
C SER A 528 -14.51 -13.73 -3.12
N ASN A 529 -13.67 -13.24 -2.20
CA ASN A 529 -14.05 -13.00 -0.80
C ASN A 529 -14.91 -11.74 -0.63
N ALA A 530 -15.01 -10.90 -1.67
CA ALA A 530 -15.68 -9.61 -1.60
C ALA A 530 -17.22 -9.68 -1.53
N ILE A 531 -17.81 -10.88 -1.60
CA ILE A 531 -19.25 -11.10 -1.47
C ILE A 531 -19.77 -10.97 -0.04
N GLY A 532 -18.87 -10.88 0.96
CA GLY A 532 -19.26 -10.76 2.37
C GLY A 532 -20.07 -9.50 2.72
N THR A 533 -20.13 -8.50 1.83
CA THR A 533 -21.03 -7.33 1.99
C THR A 533 -21.58 -6.87 0.64
N LYS A 534 -22.89 -6.55 0.60
CA LYS A 534 -23.58 -6.06 -0.61
C LYS A 534 -22.88 -4.87 -1.27
N GLN A 535 -22.41 -3.90 -0.48
CA GLN A 535 -21.74 -2.70 -1.02
C GLN A 535 -20.44 -3.04 -1.76
N LEU A 536 -19.64 -3.96 -1.22
CA LEU A 536 -18.36 -4.33 -1.80
C LEU A 536 -18.55 -5.19 -3.05
N GLU A 537 -19.53 -6.10 -3.00
CA GLU A 537 -19.95 -6.91 -4.13
C GLU A 537 -20.42 -6.03 -5.30
N GLU A 538 -21.36 -5.11 -5.07
CA GLU A 538 -21.84 -4.15 -6.07
C GLU A 538 -20.69 -3.30 -6.63
N LYS A 539 -19.74 -2.89 -5.78
CA LYS A 539 -18.57 -2.11 -6.22
C LYS A 539 -17.69 -2.92 -7.18
N GLN A 540 -17.43 -4.19 -6.88
CA GLN A 540 -16.62 -5.05 -7.74
C GLN A 540 -17.37 -5.43 -9.01
N PHE A 541 -18.66 -5.75 -8.92
CA PHE A 541 -19.50 -6.08 -10.07
C PHE A 541 -19.57 -4.93 -11.08
N ASN A 542 -19.88 -3.71 -10.62
CA ASN A 542 -19.92 -2.53 -11.49
C ASN A 542 -18.55 -2.17 -12.06
N TRP A 543 -17.47 -2.42 -11.31
CA TRP A 543 -16.10 -2.25 -11.81
C TRP A 543 -15.77 -3.28 -12.89
N LEU A 544 -16.20 -4.53 -12.71
CA LEU A 544 -15.98 -5.62 -13.67
C LEU A 544 -16.69 -5.35 -14.99
N ILE A 545 -17.96 -4.90 -14.96
CA ILE A 545 -18.69 -4.52 -16.19
C ILE A 545 -17.89 -3.51 -17.00
N LYS A 546 -17.47 -2.41 -16.37
CA LYS A 546 -16.69 -1.36 -17.04
C LYS A 546 -15.34 -1.88 -17.56
N THR A 547 -14.70 -2.75 -16.80
CA THR A 547 -13.40 -3.32 -17.15
C THR A 547 -13.51 -4.26 -18.36
N LEU A 548 -14.58 -5.04 -18.45
CA LEU A 548 -14.88 -5.92 -19.57
C LEU A 548 -15.33 -5.13 -20.82
N GLU A 549 -16.13 -4.08 -20.65
CA GLU A 549 -16.54 -3.18 -21.74
C GLU A 549 -15.34 -2.49 -22.39
N ASP A 550 -14.41 -1.98 -21.58
CA ASP A 550 -13.15 -1.38 -22.05
C ASP A 550 -12.24 -2.42 -22.77
N ALA A 551 -12.46 -3.72 -22.52
CA ALA A 551 -11.67 -4.81 -23.07
C ALA A 551 -12.26 -5.44 -24.34
N LYS A 552 -13.29 -4.86 -24.96
CA LYS A 552 -14.04 -5.48 -26.07
C LYS A 552 -13.16 -6.03 -27.22
N ASN A 553 -12.05 -5.35 -27.51
CA ASN A 553 -11.09 -5.69 -28.57
C ASN A 553 -9.86 -6.47 -28.06
N LYS A 554 -9.92 -7.04 -26.86
CA LYS A 554 -8.84 -7.82 -26.25
C LYS A 554 -9.28 -9.25 -25.97
N THR A 555 -8.33 -10.16 -25.91
CA THR A 555 -8.52 -11.48 -25.30
C THR A 555 -8.45 -11.34 -23.79
N VAL A 556 -9.53 -11.73 -23.11
CA VAL A 556 -9.66 -11.57 -21.66
C VAL A 556 -9.40 -12.89 -20.95
N LEU A 557 -8.48 -12.86 -19.99
CA LEU A 557 -8.25 -13.89 -18.99
C LEU A 557 -8.66 -13.36 -17.62
N VAL A 558 -9.38 -14.17 -16.84
CA VAL A 558 -9.84 -13.78 -15.50
C VAL A 558 -9.25 -14.73 -14.46
N PHE A 559 -8.88 -14.18 -13.31
CA PHE A 559 -8.27 -14.89 -12.19
C PHE A 559 -9.04 -14.53 -10.92
N TYR A 560 -9.46 -15.53 -10.14
CA TYR A 560 -10.05 -15.36 -8.80
C TYR A 560 -9.86 -16.63 -7.98
N HIS A 561 -9.97 -16.57 -6.65
CA HIS A 561 -9.55 -17.70 -5.83
C HIS A 561 -10.52 -18.90 -5.86
N HIS A 562 -11.77 -18.70 -5.45
CA HIS A 562 -12.79 -19.74 -5.28
C HIS A 562 -13.47 -20.13 -6.61
N PRO A 563 -13.35 -21.37 -7.12
CA PRO A 563 -13.95 -21.80 -8.39
C PRO A 563 -15.47 -21.95 -8.31
N PHE A 564 -16.18 -21.88 -9.46
CA PHE A 564 -17.64 -22.13 -9.49
C PHE A 564 -18.00 -23.59 -9.31
N TRP A 565 -17.15 -24.49 -9.81
CA TRP A 565 -17.35 -25.92 -9.79
C TRP A 565 -16.04 -26.59 -9.42
N ASN A 566 -16.13 -27.75 -8.76
CA ASN A 566 -15.01 -28.63 -8.50
C ASN A 566 -15.51 -30.07 -8.31
N ASN A 567 -14.62 -31.04 -8.39
CA ASN A 567 -14.94 -32.46 -8.18
C ASN A 567 -14.46 -32.99 -6.81
N CYS A 568 -13.85 -32.14 -5.98
CA CYS A 568 -13.39 -32.50 -4.64
C CYS A 568 -14.54 -32.61 -3.63
N LYS A 569 -14.33 -33.43 -2.60
CA LYS A 569 -15.25 -33.49 -1.45
C LYS A 569 -14.97 -32.33 -0.51
N GLY A 570 -16.03 -31.70 0.01
CA GLY A 570 -15.90 -30.67 1.04
C GLY A 570 -15.73 -29.23 0.53
N TYR A 571 -15.74 -29.01 -0.79
CA TYR A 571 -15.56 -27.68 -1.41
C TYR A 571 -16.85 -27.15 -2.09
N ASN A 572 -18.03 -27.66 -1.72
CA ASN A 572 -19.31 -27.22 -2.28
C ASN A 572 -20.07 -26.39 -1.24
N TYR A 573 -19.84 -25.08 -1.24
CA TYR A 573 -20.57 -24.14 -0.38
C TYR A 573 -21.59 -23.34 -1.22
N GLY A 574 -22.49 -22.59 -0.57
CA GLY A 574 -23.49 -21.77 -1.26
C GLY A 574 -22.89 -20.53 -1.96
N MET A 575 -21.65 -20.16 -1.63
CA MET A 575 -20.96 -18.97 -2.13
C MET A 575 -20.61 -19.10 -3.62
N GLU A 576 -20.16 -20.28 -4.04
CA GLU A 576 -19.70 -20.57 -5.39
C GLU A 576 -20.85 -20.45 -6.40
N ILE A 577 -22.06 -20.87 -6.00
CA ILE A 577 -23.30 -20.72 -6.78
C ILE A 577 -23.62 -19.24 -6.99
N HIS A 578 -23.59 -18.44 -5.92
CA HIS A 578 -23.84 -17.00 -6.01
C HIS A 578 -22.82 -16.29 -6.91
N LEU A 579 -21.54 -16.66 -6.81
CA LEU A 579 -20.49 -16.15 -7.70
C LEU A 579 -20.72 -16.56 -9.16
N GLU A 580 -21.17 -17.79 -9.42
CA GLU A 580 -21.53 -18.24 -10.77
C GLU A 580 -22.67 -17.38 -11.33
N GLU A 581 -23.76 -17.21 -10.59
CA GLU A 581 -24.92 -16.41 -11.01
C GLU A 581 -24.55 -14.96 -11.29
N LEU A 582 -23.65 -14.39 -10.47
CA LEU A 582 -23.23 -13.00 -10.58
C LEU A 582 -22.26 -12.78 -11.75
N TRP A 583 -21.24 -13.62 -11.91
CA TRP A 583 -20.13 -13.33 -12.83
C TRP A 583 -20.20 -14.10 -14.16
N ARG A 584 -20.71 -15.33 -14.18
CA ARG A 584 -20.74 -16.15 -15.41
C ARG A 584 -21.50 -15.45 -16.56
N PRO A 585 -22.68 -14.83 -16.35
CA PRO A 585 -23.36 -14.12 -17.43
C PRO A 585 -22.54 -12.97 -18.02
N LEU A 586 -21.75 -12.27 -17.21
CA LEU A 586 -20.84 -11.23 -17.69
C LEU A 586 -19.70 -11.84 -18.51
N PHE A 587 -19.09 -12.92 -18.02
CA PHE A 587 -18.00 -13.59 -18.72
C PHE A 587 -18.44 -14.10 -20.10
N GLU A 588 -19.64 -14.67 -20.18
CA GLU A 588 -20.25 -15.11 -21.43
C GLU A 588 -20.56 -13.93 -22.36
N LYS A 589 -21.22 -12.87 -21.86
CA LYS A 589 -21.57 -11.68 -22.63
C LYS A 589 -20.35 -10.99 -23.26
N TYR A 590 -19.26 -10.86 -22.52
CA TYR A 590 -18.05 -10.17 -22.99
C TYR A 590 -17.01 -11.10 -23.62
N GLY A 591 -17.31 -12.42 -23.70
CA GLY A 591 -16.47 -13.40 -24.38
C GLY A 591 -15.11 -13.64 -23.72
N VAL A 592 -15.09 -13.73 -22.39
CA VAL A 592 -13.92 -14.19 -21.61
C VAL A 592 -13.50 -15.57 -22.12
N LYS A 593 -12.18 -15.80 -22.27
CA LYS A 593 -11.67 -17.04 -22.90
C LYS A 593 -11.24 -18.10 -21.91
N ALA A 594 -10.55 -17.71 -20.85
CA ALA A 594 -10.19 -18.63 -19.79
C ALA A 594 -10.24 -17.96 -18.42
N ILE A 595 -10.59 -18.77 -17.43
CA ILE A 595 -10.71 -18.43 -16.03
C ILE A 595 -9.79 -19.36 -15.23
N PHE A 596 -9.06 -18.81 -14.28
CA PHE A 596 -8.11 -19.54 -13.44
C PHE A 596 -8.40 -19.33 -11.96
N ASN A 597 -8.39 -20.43 -11.22
CA ASN A 597 -8.73 -20.52 -9.81
C ASN A 597 -7.70 -21.29 -8.99
N GLY A 598 -7.72 -21.05 -7.68
CA GLY A 598 -7.01 -21.84 -6.68
C GLY A 598 -8.02 -22.57 -5.79
N HIS A 599 -7.82 -22.47 -4.48
CA HIS A 599 -8.68 -22.91 -3.37
C HIS A 599 -8.79 -24.43 -3.22
N VAL A 600 -9.10 -25.11 -4.32
CA VAL A 600 -9.17 -26.56 -4.37
C VAL A 600 -7.79 -27.08 -4.73
N HIS A 601 -7.15 -27.83 -3.83
CA HIS A 601 -5.74 -28.22 -3.96
C HIS A 601 -5.50 -29.40 -4.93
N SER A 602 -6.00 -29.24 -6.16
CA SER A 602 -5.94 -30.18 -7.27
C SER A 602 -5.75 -29.42 -8.59
N TYR A 603 -5.59 -30.17 -9.68
CA TYR A 603 -5.77 -29.64 -11.02
C TYR A 603 -7.11 -30.10 -11.58
N GLU A 604 -7.94 -29.18 -12.03
CA GLU A 604 -9.18 -29.49 -12.77
C GLU A 604 -9.36 -28.53 -13.93
N ARG A 605 -9.87 -29.03 -15.05
CA ARG A 605 -10.25 -28.20 -16.20
C ARG A 605 -11.68 -28.50 -16.60
N HIS A 606 -12.49 -27.45 -16.67
CA HIS A 606 -13.87 -27.50 -17.13
C HIS A 606 -14.04 -26.66 -18.40
N LYS A 607 -15.11 -26.94 -19.15
CA LYS A 607 -15.52 -26.13 -20.31
C LYS A 607 -17.04 -25.96 -20.32
N LYS A 608 -17.50 -24.71 -20.43
CA LYS A 608 -18.92 -24.34 -20.56
C LYS A 608 -19.03 -23.12 -21.46
N ASN A 609 -19.94 -23.13 -22.43
CA ASN A 609 -20.23 -22.00 -23.32
C ASN A 609 -18.97 -21.36 -23.97
N ASN A 610 -18.05 -22.20 -24.44
CA ASN A 610 -16.76 -21.81 -25.04
C ASN A 610 -15.78 -21.06 -24.11
N ILE A 611 -16.01 -21.09 -22.79
CA ILE A 611 -15.09 -20.60 -21.77
C ILE A 611 -14.42 -21.79 -21.09
N ILE A 612 -13.09 -21.70 -20.91
CA ILE A 612 -12.30 -22.67 -20.15
C ILE A 612 -12.19 -22.22 -18.70
N TYR A 613 -12.42 -23.11 -17.75
CA TYR A 613 -12.24 -22.84 -16.32
C TYR A 613 -11.21 -23.81 -15.78
N VAL A 614 -10.22 -23.31 -15.05
CA VAL A 614 -9.07 -24.10 -14.60
C VAL A 614 -8.83 -23.88 -13.12
N ILE A 615 -8.83 -24.95 -12.36
CA ILE A 615 -8.36 -24.99 -10.97
C ILE A 615 -6.89 -25.42 -10.99
N THR A 616 -6.02 -24.69 -10.29
CA THR A 616 -4.57 -24.95 -10.24
C THR A 616 -3.98 -24.78 -8.83
N GLY A 617 -4.57 -25.43 -7.82
CA GLY A 617 -4.16 -25.31 -6.41
C GLY A 617 -3.03 -26.24 -5.96
N GLY A 618 -2.13 -26.62 -6.86
CA GLY A 618 -1.01 -27.54 -6.56
C GLY A 618 0.31 -26.86 -6.20
N GLY A 619 0.29 -25.62 -5.71
CA GLY A 619 1.49 -24.80 -5.53
C GLY A 619 2.29 -25.05 -4.26
N GLY A 620 1.72 -25.73 -3.26
CA GLY A 620 2.40 -26.03 -1.99
C GLY A 620 1.50 -26.41 -0.81
N ALA A 621 0.19 -26.16 -0.90
CA ALA A 621 -0.79 -26.55 0.11
C ALA A 621 -1.03 -28.08 0.13
N PRO A 622 -1.68 -28.62 1.19
CA PRO A 622 -2.00 -30.05 1.25
C PRO A 622 -2.87 -30.51 0.08
N LEU A 623 -2.42 -31.51 -0.67
CA LEU A 623 -3.07 -31.88 -1.92
C LEU A 623 -4.32 -32.73 -1.71
N GLU A 624 -5.33 -32.50 -2.54
CA GLU A 624 -6.50 -33.36 -2.60
C GLU A 624 -6.16 -34.69 -3.28
N ILE A 625 -6.61 -35.80 -2.67
CA ILE A 625 -6.38 -37.17 -3.15
C ILE A 625 -7.68 -37.96 -3.38
N TYR A 626 -8.84 -37.38 -3.07
CA TYR A 626 -10.16 -38.00 -3.19
C TYR A 626 -11.13 -37.15 -4.02
N THR A 627 -12.14 -37.81 -4.58
CA THR A 627 -13.14 -37.19 -5.48
C THR A 627 -14.57 -37.49 -5.06
N ASN A 628 -15.50 -36.67 -5.51
CA ASN A 628 -16.92 -37.01 -5.56
C ASN A 628 -17.17 -38.21 -6.48
N LYS A 629 -18.15 -39.04 -6.13
CA LYS A 629 -18.52 -40.22 -6.95
C LYS A 629 -19.08 -39.81 -8.32
N THR A 630 -19.82 -38.71 -8.38
CA THR A 630 -20.38 -38.15 -9.62
C THR A 630 -19.57 -36.92 -10.04
N LYS A 631 -19.06 -36.93 -11.27
CA LYS A 631 -18.30 -35.80 -11.81
C LYS A 631 -19.22 -34.66 -12.23
N VAL A 632 -18.76 -33.42 -12.10
CA VAL A 632 -19.47 -32.25 -12.63
C VAL A 632 -19.53 -32.35 -14.16
N PRO A 633 -20.69 -32.15 -14.82
CA PRO A 633 -20.85 -32.36 -16.27
C PRO A 633 -19.91 -31.55 -17.17
N THR A 634 -19.39 -30.41 -16.68
CA THR A 634 -18.48 -29.53 -17.43
C THR A 634 -17.03 -29.99 -17.39
N THR A 635 -16.70 -31.03 -16.62
CA THR A 635 -15.32 -31.50 -16.39
C THR A 635 -14.72 -32.09 -17.66
N VAL A 636 -13.53 -31.63 -18.03
CA VAL A 636 -12.76 -32.08 -19.20
C VAL A 636 -11.50 -32.86 -18.77
N ASN A 637 -10.75 -32.35 -17.81
CA ASN A 637 -9.57 -33.02 -17.28
C ASN A 637 -9.46 -32.81 -15.77
N LEU A 638 -8.80 -33.74 -15.08
CA LEU A 638 -8.68 -33.78 -13.64
C LEU A 638 -7.43 -34.54 -13.20
N ASN A 639 -6.68 -33.98 -12.26
CA ASN A 639 -5.51 -34.59 -11.66
C ASN A 639 -5.39 -34.23 -10.17
N TYR A 640 -5.25 -35.27 -9.35
CA TYR A 640 -5.14 -35.20 -7.90
C TYR A 640 -3.75 -35.59 -7.43
N GLY A 641 -3.38 -35.12 -6.24
CA GLY A 641 -2.15 -35.53 -5.56
C GLY A 641 -0.88 -35.16 -6.33
N SER A 642 -0.88 -34.08 -7.11
CA SER A 642 0.31 -33.61 -7.83
C SER A 642 0.61 -32.14 -7.55
N LEU A 643 1.88 -31.86 -7.22
CA LEU A 643 2.39 -30.49 -7.26
C LEU A 643 2.55 -30.07 -8.72
N HIS A 644 2.08 -28.88 -9.07
CA HIS A 644 2.07 -28.43 -10.46
C HIS A 644 2.02 -26.91 -10.60
N TYR A 645 2.25 -26.46 -11.83
CA TYR A 645 1.98 -25.10 -12.31
C TYR A 645 1.60 -25.15 -13.78
N ILE A 646 1.04 -24.05 -14.29
CA ILE A 646 0.71 -23.88 -15.70
C ILE A 646 1.73 -22.95 -16.33
N LEU A 647 2.34 -23.37 -17.44
CA LEU A 647 3.14 -22.51 -18.30
C LEU A 647 2.28 -22.06 -19.49
N ALA A 648 2.14 -20.75 -19.67
CA ALA A 648 1.44 -20.14 -20.78
C ALA A 648 2.45 -19.54 -21.77
N GLU A 649 2.34 -19.89 -23.05
CA GLU A 649 3.19 -19.39 -24.13
C GLU A 649 2.36 -18.85 -25.30
N ILE A 650 2.68 -17.65 -25.77
CA ILE A 650 2.01 -17.05 -26.92
C ILE A 650 2.77 -17.36 -28.20
N LYS A 651 2.11 -18.09 -29.12
CA LYS A 651 2.60 -18.47 -30.44
C LYS A 651 1.45 -18.45 -31.43
N ASN A 652 1.67 -17.96 -32.65
CA ASN A 652 0.70 -18.03 -33.76
C ASN A 652 -0.73 -17.54 -33.43
N ASN A 653 -0.86 -16.39 -32.76
CA ASN A 653 -2.16 -15.85 -32.31
C ASN A 653 -2.95 -16.79 -31.38
N GLU A 654 -2.29 -17.71 -30.69
CA GLU A 654 -2.87 -18.57 -29.67
C GLU A 654 -2.05 -18.46 -28.37
N ILE A 655 -2.71 -18.69 -27.24
CA ILE A 655 -2.03 -18.96 -25.97
C ILE A 655 -2.06 -20.47 -25.75
N PHE A 656 -0.89 -21.10 -25.69
CA PHE A 656 -0.72 -22.49 -25.34
C PHE A 656 -0.48 -22.61 -23.84
N PHE A 657 -1.28 -23.42 -23.17
CA PHE A 657 -1.14 -23.72 -21.76
C PHE A 657 -0.66 -25.16 -21.60
N THR A 658 0.46 -25.33 -20.90
CA THR A 658 1.03 -26.63 -20.54
C THR A 658 1.03 -26.75 -19.03
N VAL A 659 0.32 -27.75 -18.51
CA VAL A 659 0.22 -28.00 -17.08
C VAL A 659 1.33 -28.98 -16.71
N LYS A 660 2.34 -28.49 -15.99
CA LYS A 660 3.56 -29.22 -15.66
C LYS A 660 3.45 -29.73 -14.23
N GLY A 661 3.31 -31.04 -14.08
CA GLY A 661 3.48 -31.73 -12.81
C GLY A 661 4.96 -31.85 -12.48
N VAL A 662 5.31 -31.62 -11.21
CA VAL A 662 6.71 -31.65 -10.74
C VAL A 662 6.94 -32.65 -9.60
N ALA A 663 5.87 -33.08 -8.96
CA ALA A 663 5.87 -34.16 -7.99
C ALA A 663 4.47 -34.78 -7.87
N LYS A 664 4.39 -36.00 -7.38
CA LYS A 664 3.13 -36.73 -7.16
C LYS A 664 3.16 -37.51 -5.85
N ILE A 665 2.03 -37.62 -5.18
CA ILE A 665 1.88 -38.46 -3.98
C ILE A 665 2.09 -39.93 -4.34
N LYS A 666 3.02 -40.56 -3.63
CA LYS A 666 3.39 -41.97 -3.79
C LYS A 666 2.41 -42.90 -3.06
N ASN A 667 2.05 -42.55 -1.83
CA ASN A 667 1.17 -43.35 -0.98
C ASN A 667 -0.06 -42.55 -0.55
N LYS A 668 -1.26 -43.01 -0.92
CA LYS A 668 -2.51 -42.33 -0.55
C LYS A 668 -2.80 -42.33 0.96
N ASN A 669 -2.10 -43.15 1.74
CA ASN A 669 -2.20 -43.18 3.21
C ASN A 669 -1.21 -42.22 3.88
N ASN A 670 -0.30 -41.60 3.13
CA ASN A 670 0.60 -40.55 3.59
C ASN A 670 0.70 -39.47 2.52
N ASP A 671 -0.15 -38.45 2.66
CA ASP A 671 -0.25 -37.31 1.74
C ASP A 671 1.04 -36.49 1.65
N ARG A 672 2.01 -36.72 2.54
CA ARG A 672 3.32 -36.06 2.54
C ARG A 672 4.42 -36.79 1.76
N ASP A 673 4.21 -38.05 1.40
CA ASP A 673 5.22 -38.84 0.67
C ASP A 673 5.14 -38.55 -0.83
N LEU A 674 5.95 -37.58 -1.28
CA LEU A 674 6.01 -37.14 -2.67
C LEU A 674 7.18 -37.78 -3.43
N GLU A 675 6.87 -38.32 -4.61
CA GLU A 675 7.83 -38.64 -5.64
C GLU A 675 8.07 -37.41 -6.54
N LYS A 676 9.31 -36.94 -6.63
CA LYS A 676 9.69 -35.79 -7.48
C LYS A 676 9.92 -36.25 -8.92
N ILE A 677 8.95 -35.95 -9.79
CA ILE A 677 8.96 -36.35 -11.21
C ILE A 677 8.38 -35.22 -12.06
N ASP A 678 9.02 -34.93 -13.19
CA ASP A 678 8.49 -33.97 -14.16
C ASP A 678 7.60 -34.69 -15.18
N PHE A 679 6.36 -34.24 -15.35
CA PHE A 679 5.41 -34.80 -16.32
C PHE A 679 4.40 -33.76 -16.78
N ILE A 680 3.71 -34.03 -17.90
CA ILE A 680 2.64 -33.18 -18.41
C ILE A 680 1.31 -33.73 -17.92
N ILE A 681 0.57 -32.92 -17.16
CA ILE A 681 -0.77 -33.25 -16.67
C ILE A 681 -1.81 -33.00 -17.77
N ASP A 682 -1.68 -31.87 -18.47
CA ASP A 682 -2.64 -31.43 -19.47
C ASP A 682 -2.03 -30.40 -20.43
N THR A 683 -2.66 -30.25 -21.59
CA THR A 683 -2.37 -29.18 -22.54
C THR A 683 -3.66 -28.66 -23.16
N PHE A 684 -3.79 -27.35 -23.29
CA PHE A 684 -4.90 -26.73 -24.01
C PHE A 684 -4.49 -25.38 -24.59
N LYS A 685 -5.32 -24.83 -25.49
CA LYS A 685 -5.04 -23.55 -26.13
C LYS A 685 -6.29 -22.70 -26.28
N ILE A 686 -6.08 -21.39 -26.35
CA ILE A 686 -7.15 -20.43 -26.67
C ILE A 686 -6.68 -19.46 -27.77
N PRO A 687 -7.59 -19.00 -28.64
CA PRO A 687 -7.26 -18.00 -29.64
C PRO A 687 -7.12 -16.60 -29.03
N ILE A 688 -6.21 -15.81 -29.59
CA ILE A 688 -6.03 -14.38 -29.33
C ILE A 688 -6.81 -13.59 -30.40
N LYS A 689 -7.61 -12.62 -29.97
CA LYS A 689 -8.36 -11.71 -30.84
C LYS A 689 -7.45 -10.75 -31.62
#